data_AF-A0A9E0N7F5-F1
#
_entry.id   AF-A0A9E0N7F5-F1
#
_cell.length_a   1.000
_cell.length_b   1.000
_cell.length_c   1.000
_cell.angle_alpha   90.00
_cell.angle_beta   90.00
_cell.angle_gamma   90.00
#
_symmetry.space_group_name_H-M   'P 1'
#
loop_
_entity.id
_entity.type
_entity.pdbx_description
1 polymer ?
#
loop_
_entity_poly.entity_id
_entity_poly.type
_entity_poly.pdbx_seq_one_letter_code
_entity_poly.pdbx_strand_id
1 'polypeptide(L)'
;MRKLAWFLCLLTWVTGCGGDDTADRPDGGGGGDAAGADAAPGGMVMQCPRTVPPATSGACDVTAGSGSAVVVRGDVLADGTVYADGEVVYDGDAIVCVGCDCSASAGYAGATQLDCADAAISPGLINAHDHLNYNNRSPLASTAPGGERFEHRHDWRGGVPTPTNQHGTSPTSDGMRWNELRQLMAGTTSMAASTAATGLVRNLDELEAAERSRGFAPVTYEVFTLGDSGETFRPNCGWNYQYSEYEMAQLPGVVTHTAEGIDDYAHEEFRCQSRSTDGGRDFVRPNVAHIHGVGLTTADYFNMARDRSPLVWSPRSNVSLYGNTADAAVLARLGGVIALGTDWTYSGSASIVRELACVAELNRAAYGEAFSAEDMWKMATKNGAIATGTDDLIGTLAAGKLADLVVFRATPGAYHQAVIDATTDDVALVLKAGQAMFGEADLIAALADTGCDPVDVCGQAFSVCTTREVGKAYAAIASAVAAAPAAYPAVFCDTPPSEPTCVPSRPGAYAGPTASDPDGDGIEAGDNCPTVFNPIRPIDSGAQPDSDDDGMGDACDPTPLAADLDGDGRANGMDNCPFDSNDQTDGDGDGIGDRCDGCPMQPNPDQVCAPAATSIVAIQNGTVAEGAAVTVMGVVVTGVEATGFTAQDPTVTSGMYAGIFVFTGSAPTVQLGDVVTVAGTVTEYFLMTELTGATVLARTAGPPLAPIAVTVAAAATEPYEGVLVTLTDVTQVDSPHVCSADNPACADANLWEVNNTIVVWDRFYGDGAASWTAETAAAAADMSPTVTGVMWFRFDRRRLVPRGAADITP
;
A
#
# COMPACT_ATOMS: atom_id res chain seq x y z
N MET A 1 -30.66 7.26 -25.66
CA MET A 1 -30.06 8.26 -26.57
C MET A 1 -30.24 9.66 -25.97
N ARG A 2 -29.26 10.10 -25.20
CA ARG A 2 -28.92 11.47 -24.74
C ARG A 2 -27.79 11.31 -23.71
N LYS A 3 -26.65 10.83 -24.20
CA LYS A 3 -25.32 10.92 -23.57
C LYS A 3 -24.45 11.51 -24.69
N LEU A 4 -24.08 12.78 -24.57
CA LEU A 4 -22.99 13.50 -25.25
C LEU A 4 -23.31 15.01 -25.14
N ALA A 5 -22.78 15.69 -24.13
CA ALA A 5 -22.68 17.16 -24.10
C ALA A 5 -21.75 17.63 -22.97
N TRP A 6 -20.52 17.11 -22.88
CA TRP A 6 -19.43 17.74 -22.12
C TRP A 6 -18.13 17.48 -22.88
N PHE A 7 -17.93 18.22 -23.98
CA PHE A 7 -16.63 18.49 -24.59
C PHE A 7 -16.81 19.69 -25.55
N LEU A 8 -15.84 20.61 -25.52
CA LEU A 8 -15.72 21.89 -26.25
C LEU A 8 -16.42 23.14 -25.67
N CYS A 9 -15.66 23.87 -24.87
CA CYS A 9 -15.74 25.32 -24.78
C CYS A 9 -14.57 25.91 -25.60
N LEU A 10 -14.83 26.53 -26.77
CA LEU A 10 -14.00 27.57 -27.38
C LEU A 10 -14.65 28.10 -28.68
N LEU A 11 -14.66 29.44 -28.80
CA LEU A 11 -15.13 30.30 -29.91
C LEU A 11 -16.66 30.53 -30.07
N THR A 12 -17.18 31.62 -29.51
CA THR A 12 -17.42 32.91 -30.21
C THR A 12 -18.29 33.87 -29.38
N TRP A 13 -18.05 35.17 -29.57
CA TRP A 13 -18.67 36.30 -28.89
C TRP A 13 -20.16 36.56 -29.23
N VAL A 14 -20.88 37.21 -28.29
CA VAL A 14 -21.62 38.50 -28.43
C VAL A 14 -22.99 38.48 -27.70
N THR A 15 -23.18 39.50 -26.82
CA THR A 15 -24.42 40.06 -26.19
C THR A 15 -25.19 39.17 -25.21
N GLY A 16 -25.61 39.60 -24.01
CA GLY A 16 -25.83 40.92 -23.43
C GLY A 16 -27.22 40.97 -22.74
N CYS A 17 -27.34 41.71 -21.63
CA CYS A 17 -28.51 41.93 -20.73
C CYS A 17 -28.56 40.94 -19.53
N GLY A 18 -28.45 41.31 -18.25
CA GLY A 18 -28.50 42.60 -17.56
C GLY A 18 -29.90 42.93 -17.03
N GLY A 19 -30.08 42.98 -15.69
CA GLY A 19 -31.14 43.79 -15.06
C GLY A 19 -31.84 43.22 -13.81
N ASP A 20 -31.37 43.70 -12.66
CA ASP A 20 -32.10 44.26 -11.50
C ASP A 20 -32.88 43.43 -10.45
N ASP A 21 -32.47 43.74 -9.21
CA ASP A 21 -33.09 43.53 -7.92
C ASP A 21 -34.50 44.11 -7.80
N THR A 22 -35.38 43.47 -7.01
CA THR A 22 -36.20 44.17 -6.01
C THR A 22 -36.79 43.18 -5.01
N ALA A 23 -36.62 43.50 -3.73
CA ALA A 23 -37.22 42.84 -2.60
C ALA A 23 -38.74 43.07 -2.54
N ASP A 24 -39.48 42.04 -2.17
CA ASP A 24 -40.71 42.17 -1.39
C ASP A 24 -41.03 40.83 -0.69
N ARG A 25 -40.95 40.82 0.64
CA ARG A 25 -41.62 39.83 1.50
C ARG A 25 -43.10 40.21 1.60
N PRO A 26 -44.01 39.22 1.67
CA PRO A 26 -44.71 39.07 2.94
C PRO A 26 -44.91 37.61 3.38
N ASP A 27 -44.98 37.46 4.71
CA ASP A 27 -45.23 36.23 5.44
C ASP A 27 -46.60 35.58 5.10
N GLY A 28 -46.64 34.24 5.13
CA GLY A 28 -47.87 33.47 5.10
C GLY A 28 -47.61 31.98 4.96
N GLY A 29 -47.66 31.25 6.08
CA GLY A 29 -47.21 29.87 6.19
C GLY A 29 -48.02 28.81 5.44
N GLY A 30 -47.38 27.67 5.25
CA GLY A 30 -47.95 26.43 4.74
C GLY A 30 -46.85 25.37 4.74
N GLY A 31 -47.01 24.35 5.56
CA GLY A 31 -46.02 23.28 5.72
C GLY A 31 -45.75 22.52 4.42
N GLY A 32 -44.52 22.02 4.31
CA GLY A 32 -44.06 21.15 3.24
C GLY A 32 -42.62 20.74 3.53
N ASP A 33 -42.47 19.46 3.85
CA ASP A 33 -41.36 18.57 3.49
C ASP A 33 -39.95 19.12 3.65
N ALA A 34 -39.29 18.71 4.74
CA ALA A 34 -37.85 18.69 4.83
C ALA A 34 -37.32 17.88 3.64
N ALA A 35 -36.75 18.57 2.66
CA ALA A 35 -35.94 17.95 1.62
C ALA A 35 -34.73 17.33 2.32
N GLY A 36 -34.67 15.99 2.28
CA GLY A 36 -33.51 15.25 2.73
C GLY A 36 -32.29 15.67 1.93
N ALA A 37 -31.14 15.68 2.62
CA ALA A 37 -29.84 15.76 1.98
C ALA A 37 -29.78 14.73 0.84
N ASP A 38 -29.39 15.19 -0.34
CA ASP A 38 -29.18 14.34 -1.51
C ASP A 38 -28.02 13.37 -1.20
N ALA A 39 -28.37 12.20 -0.65
CA ALA A 39 -27.48 11.05 -0.61
C ALA A 39 -27.00 10.76 -2.04
N ALA A 40 -25.69 10.55 -2.20
CA ALA A 40 -25.11 10.14 -3.46
C ALA A 40 -25.93 8.97 -4.05
N PRO A 41 -26.22 8.96 -5.36
CA PRO A 41 -27.00 7.88 -5.94
C PRO A 41 -26.24 6.57 -5.75
N GLY A 42 -26.74 5.71 -4.87
CA GLY A 42 -26.22 4.35 -4.70
C GLY A 42 -26.14 3.62 -6.04
N GLY A 43 -25.20 2.68 -6.14
CA GLY A 43 -24.87 1.94 -7.35
C GLY A 43 -26.08 1.39 -8.08
N MET A 44 -25.97 1.32 -9.40
CA MET A 44 -27.09 0.90 -10.25
C MET A 44 -27.39 -0.58 -10.01
N VAL A 45 -28.59 -0.90 -9.52
CA VAL A 45 -29.07 -2.29 -9.46
C VAL A 45 -29.60 -2.67 -10.85
N MET A 46 -28.95 -3.64 -11.49
CA MET A 46 -29.35 -4.24 -12.75
C MET A 46 -29.96 -5.61 -12.48
N GLN A 47 -31.27 -5.72 -12.65
CA GLN A 47 -31.96 -7.01 -12.60
C GLN A 47 -31.62 -7.84 -13.85
N CYS A 48 -31.01 -9.00 -13.66
CA CYS A 48 -30.69 -9.89 -14.74
C CYS A 48 -31.93 -10.66 -15.24
N PRO A 49 -31.95 -11.09 -16.52
CA PRO A 49 -33.13 -11.75 -17.10
C PRO A 49 -33.34 -13.18 -16.61
N ARG A 50 -32.36 -13.75 -15.88
CA ARG A 50 -32.45 -15.05 -15.23
C ARG A 50 -32.92 -14.88 -13.78
N THR A 51 -33.43 -15.96 -13.21
CA THR A 51 -33.74 -16.04 -11.77
C THR A 51 -32.94 -17.20 -11.20
N VAL A 52 -32.17 -16.94 -10.16
CA VAL A 52 -31.44 -17.99 -9.43
C VAL A 52 -32.44 -18.69 -8.50
N PRO A 53 -32.55 -20.03 -8.53
CA PRO A 53 -33.48 -20.74 -7.67
C PRO A 53 -33.04 -20.67 -6.20
N PRO A 54 -33.96 -20.52 -5.23
CA PRO A 54 -33.64 -20.64 -3.81
C PRO A 54 -32.96 -21.97 -3.49
N ALA A 55 -31.90 -21.92 -2.68
CA ALA A 55 -31.15 -23.11 -2.28
C ALA A 55 -32.02 -24.07 -1.45
N THR A 56 -31.78 -25.37 -1.59
CA THR A 56 -32.48 -26.41 -0.82
C THR A 56 -32.03 -26.46 0.65
N SER A 57 -30.79 -26.09 0.92
CA SER A 57 -30.21 -25.91 2.25
C SER A 57 -29.03 -24.94 2.19
N GLY A 58 -28.75 -24.24 3.29
CA GLY A 58 -27.61 -23.31 3.34
C GLY A 58 -27.82 -22.10 2.43
N ALA A 59 -26.72 -21.51 1.96
CA ALA A 59 -26.73 -20.34 1.08
C ALA A 59 -26.83 -20.69 -0.40
N CYS A 60 -26.29 -21.84 -0.81
CA CYS A 60 -26.18 -22.20 -2.22
C CYS A 60 -26.45 -23.69 -2.47
N ASP A 61 -27.06 -24.00 -3.61
CA ASP A 61 -27.06 -25.36 -4.16
C ASP A 61 -25.87 -25.55 -5.11
N VAL A 62 -25.26 -26.73 -5.07
CA VAL A 62 -24.13 -27.10 -5.94
C VAL A 62 -24.58 -28.05 -7.05
N THR A 63 -24.25 -27.71 -8.29
CA THR A 63 -24.26 -28.65 -9.42
C THR A 63 -22.83 -28.90 -9.89
N ALA A 64 -22.33 -30.12 -9.66
CA ALA A 64 -20.96 -30.51 -10.04
C ALA A 64 -20.74 -30.40 -11.56
N GLY A 65 -19.64 -29.75 -11.93
CA GLY A 65 -19.17 -29.64 -13.31
C GLY A 65 -18.25 -30.78 -13.74
N SER A 66 -17.77 -30.70 -14.98
CA SER A 66 -16.76 -31.61 -15.55
C SER A 66 -15.42 -30.92 -15.89
N GLY A 67 -15.34 -29.60 -15.75
CA GLY A 67 -14.15 -28.77 -15.98
C GLY A 67 -13.60 -28.14 -14.71
N SER A 68 -12.61 -27.25 -14.87
CA SER A 68 -11.97 -26.50 -13.78
C SER A 68 -12.67 -25.19 -13.42
N ALA A 69 -13.47 -24.65 -14.34
CA ALA A 69 -14.18 -23.40 -14.13
C ALA A 69 -15.31 -23.55 -13.11
N VAL A 70 -15.63 -22.46 -12.42
CA VAL A 70 -16.75 -22.36 -11.48
C VAL A 70 -17.58 -21.12 -11.81
N VAL A 71 -18.90 -21.28 -11.78
CA VAL A 71 -19.89 -20.21 -11.95
C VAL A 71 -20.60 -20.03 -10.62
N VAL A 72 -20.49 -18.83 -10.03
CA VAL A 72 -21.23 -18.44 -8.83
C VAL A 72 -22.35 -17.50 -9.26
N ARG A 73 -23.60 -17.83 -8.91
CA ARG A 73 -24.78 -17.04 -9.27
C ARG A 73 -25.50 -16.54 -8.03
N GLY A 74 -25.93 -15.29 -8.06
CA GLY A 74 -26.55 -14.59 -6.93
C GLY A 74 -26.54 -13.09 -7.16
N ASP A 75 -26.59 -12.28 -6.11
CA ASP A 75 -26.50 -10.83 -6.21
C ASP A 75 -25.03 -10.40 -6.25
N VAL A 76 -24.53 -10.14 -7.46
CA VAL A 76 -23.10 -9.84 -7.68
C VAL A 76 -22.82 -8.36 -7.44
N LEU A 77 -22.00 -8.09 -6.43
CA LEU A 77 -21.56 -6.74 -6.04
C LEU A 77 -20.31 -6.35 -6.87
N ALA A 78 -20.53 -5.78 -8.06
CA ALA A 78 -19.46 -5.21 -8.87
C ALA A 78 -19.30 -3.70 -8.62
N ASP A 79 -18.16 -3.14 -9.00
CA ASP A 79 -17.85 -1.73 -8.77
C ASP A 79 -18.86 -0.82 -9.52
N GLY A 80 -19.69 -0.10 -8.76
CA GLY A 80 -20.72 0.81 -9.27
C GLY A 80 -21.95 0.15 -9.90
N THR A 81 -22.08 -1.19 -9.85
CA THR A 81 -23.26 -1.91 -10.38
C THR A 81 -23.50 -3.20 -9.60
N VAL A 82 -24.73 -3.40 -9.14
CA VAL A 82 -25.17 -4.70 -8.62
C VAL A 82 -25.86 -5.47 -9.73
N TYR A 83 -25.39 -6.67 -10.06
CA TYR A 83 -26.10 -7.58 -10.97
C TYR A 83 -26.96 -8.53 -10.12
N ALA A 84 -28.22 -8.17 -9.92
CA ALA A 84 -29.16 -9.02 -9.20
C ALA A 84 -29.50 -10.25 -10.05
N ASP A 85 -29.42 -11.45 -9.46
CA ASP A 85 -29.40 -12.73 -10.19
C ASP A 85 -28.29 -12.82 -11.26
N GLY A 86 -27.15 -12.18 -11.01
CA GLY A 86 -25.97 -12.16 -11.89
C GLY A 86 -25.08 -13.39 -11.76
N GLU A 87 -23.94 -13.34 -12.44
CA GLU A 87 -22.94 -14.41 -12.48
C GLU A 87 -21.52 -13.85 -12.33
N VAL A 88 -20.69 -14.55 -11.57
CA VAL A 88 -19.23 -14.45 -11.61
C VAL A 88 -18.67 -15.80 -12.03
N VAL A 89 -17.74 -15.78 -12.98
CA VAL A 89 -17.08 -16.99 -13.46
C VAL A 89 -15.59 -16.84 -13.25
N TYR A 90 -14.97 -17.86 -12.67
CA TYR A 90 -13.53 -17.97 -12.54
C TYR A 90 -13.04 -19.33 -13.03
N ASP A 91 -11.79 -19.37 -13.50
CA ASP A 91 -11.09 -20.59 -13.91
C ASP A 91 -9.64 -20.53 -13.42
N GLY A 92 -9.23 -21.55 -12.66
CA GLY A 92 -7.99 -21.47 -11.89
C GLY A 92 -8.07 -20.36 -10.84
N ASP A 93 -7.12 -19.43 -10.86
CA ASP A 93 -7.04 -18.32 -9.91
C ASP A 93 -7.60 -16.98 -10.43
N ALA A 94 -8.10 -16.93 -11.67
CA ALA A 94 -8.53 -15.68 -12.30
C ALA A 94 -10.04 -15.64 -12.57
N ILE A 95 -10.64 -14.48 -12.33
CA ILE A 95 -12.00 -14.15 -12.78
C ILE A 95 -11.96 -13.97 -14.30
N VAL A 96 -12.86 -14.65 -15.00
CA VAL A 96 -12.95 -14.59 -16.47
C VAL A 96 -14.17 -13.80 -16.95
N CYS A 97 -15.22 -13.66 -16.13
CA CYS A 97 -16.40 -12.88 -16.47
C CYS A 97 -17.22 -12.49 -15.23
N VAL A 98 -17.84 -11.31 -15.29
CA VAL A 98 -18.79 -10.78 -14.30
C VAL A 98 -19.94 -10.10 -15.05
N GLY A 99 -21.20 -10.41 -14.71
CA GLY A 99 -22.36 -9.74 -15.25
C GLY A 99 -23.62 -10.61 -15.31
N CYS A 100 -24.62 -10.19 -16.07
CA CYS A 100 -25.90 -10.92 -16.18
C CYS A 100 -25.85 -12.23 -16.98
N ASP A 101 -24.88 -12.38 -17.87
CA ASP A 101 -24.72 -13.57 -18.70
C ASP A 101 -23.24 -13.78 -19.04
N CYS A 102 -22.67 -14.83 -18.45
CA CYS A 102 -21.29 -15.25 -18.70
C CYS A 102 -21.21 -16.54 -19.52
N SER A 103 -22.30 -16.97 -20.15
CA SER A 103 -22.38 -18.26 -20.87
C SER A 103 -21.43 -18.38 -22.07
N ALA A 104 -20.95 -17.24 -22.59
CA ALA A 104 -19.96 -17.18 -23.67
C ALA A 104 -18.51 -17.40 -23.20
N SER A 105 -18.26 -17.38 -21.88
CA SER A 105 -16.91 -17.55 -21.32
C SER A 105 -16.38 -18.96 -21.56
N ALA A 106 -15.07 -19.06 -21.77
CA ALA A 106 -14.40 -20.35 -21.88
C ALA A 106 -14.64 -21.19 -20.61
N GLY A 107 -14.84 -22.50 -20.77
CA GLY A 107 -15.07 -23.42 -19.64
C GLY A 107 -16.50 -23.42 -19.07
N TYR A 108 -17.33 -22.40 -19.34
CA TYR A 108 -18.67 -22.25 -18.73
C TYR A 108 -19.55 -23.49 -18.85
N ALA A 109 -19.59 -24.11 -20.04
CA ALA A 109 -20.45 -25.27 -20.30
C ALA A 109 -20.13 -26.51 -19.45
N GLY A 110 -18.89 -26.61 -18.95
CA GLY A 110 -18.45 -27.69 -18.06
C GLY A 110 -18.21 -27.24 -16.62
N ALA A 111 -18.54 -25.99 -16.29
CA ALA A 111 -18.22 -25.42 -14.99
C ALA A 111 -19.07 -26.02 -13.87
N THR A 112 -18.49 -26.11 -12.67
CA THR A 112 -19.27 -26.33 -11.44
C THR A 112 -20.12 -25.10 -11.17
N GLN A 113 -21.39 -25.28 -10.85
CA GLN A 113 -22.33 -24.17 -10.64
C GLN A 113 -22.71 -24.10 -9.16
N LEU A 114 -22.61 -22.91 -8.59
CA LEU A 114 -23.12 -22.56 -7.27
C LEU A 114 -24.30 -21.58 -7.49
N ASP A 115 -25.51 -22.04 -7.22
CA ASP A 115 -26.71 -21.20 -7.32
C ASP A 115 -27.06 -20.70 -5.90
N CYS A 116 -26.73 -19.45 -5.62
CA CYS A 116 -26.84 -18.79 -4.31
C CYS A 116 -27.88 -17.66 -4.37
N ALA A 117 -29.17 -18.01 -4.53
CA ALA A 117 -30.22 -16.99 -4.65
C ALA A 117 -30.20 -16.01 -3.47
N ASP A 118 -30.42 -14.72 -3.77
CA ASP A 118 -30.41 -13.58 -2.83
C ASP A 118 -29.07 -13.32 -2.13
N ALA A 119 -28.13 -14.28 -2.12
CA ALA A 119 -26.82 -14.14 -1.48
C ALA A 119 -25.98 -13.06 -2.16
N ALA A 120 -25.28 -12.26 -1.35
CA ALA A 120 -24.39 -11.22 -1.84
C ALA A 120 -23.02 -11.82 -2.19
N ILE A 121 -22.61 -11.68 -3.45
CA ILE A 121 -21.31 -12.12 -3.95
C ILE A 121 -20.39 -10.90 -4.02
N SER A 122 -19.43 -10.84 -3.11
CA SER A 122 -18.49 -9.74 -2.91
C SER A 122 -17.07 -10.13 -3.33
N PRO A 123 -16.19 -9.18 -3.70
CA PRO A 123 -14.76 -9.37 -3.57
C PRO A 123 -14.39 -9.83 -2.14
N GLY A 124 -13.25 -10.52 -2.02
CA GLY A 124 -12.58 -10.74 -0.75
C GLY A 124 -12.43 -9.45 0.04
N LEU A 125 -12.75 -9.49 1.34
CA LEU A 125 -12.53 -8.33 2.20
C LEU A 125 -11.03 -8.13 2.44
N ILE A 126 -10.63 -6.87 2.56
CA ILE A 126 -9.25 -6.44 2.74
C ILE A 126 -9.15 -5.65 4.04
N ASN A 127 -8.32 -6.12 4.95
CA ASN A 127 -7.99 -5.40 6.17
C ASN A 127 -6.67 -4.65 5.97
N ALA A 128 -6.74 -3.35 5.67
CA ALA A 128 -5.58 -2.56 5.26
C ALA A 128 -4.63 -2.23 6.42
N HIS A 129 -5.01 -2.53 7.67
CA HIS A 129 -4.17 -2.31 8.85
C HIS A 129 -4.59 -3.18 10.04
N ASP A 130 -3.64 -3.97 10.53
CA ASP A 130 -3.75 -4.80 11.75
C ASP A 130 -2.37 -4.88 12.44
N HIS A 131 -2.33 -5.42 13.66
CA HIS A 131 -1.10 -5.88 14.32
C HIS A 131 -1.24 -7.34 14.77
N LEU A 132 -1.01 -8.27 13.84
CA LEU A 132 -1.35 -9.67 14.02
C LEU A 132 -0.62 -10.32 15.23
N ASN A 133 0.57 -9.84 15.55
CA ASN A 133 1.36 -10.28 16.71
C ASN A 133 0.75 -9.87 18.07
N TYR A 134 -0.15 -8.90 18.14
CA TYR A 134 -0.72 -8.40 19.39
C TYR A 134 -2.14 -8.91 19.67
N ASN A 135 -2.69 -9.67 18.74
CA ASN A 135 -4.11 -9.98 18.67
C ASN A 135 -4.58 -11.23 19.46
N ASN A 136 -3.79 -11.67 20.45
CA ASN A 136 -4.05 -12.88 21.26
C ASN A 136 -4.46 -12.60 22.71
N ARG A 137 -5.04 -11.43 23.00
CA ARG A 137 -5.63 -11.13 24.31
C ARG A 137 -6.96 -10.41 24.18
N SER A 138 -7.72 -10.44 25.27
CA SER A 138 -8.93 -9.65 25.43
C SER A 138 -8.61 -8.14 25.40
N PRO A 139 -9.57 -7.31 24.98
CA PRO A 139 -9.46 -5.86 25.06
C PRO A 139 -9.08 -5.32 26.43
N LEU A 140 -8.49 -4.13 26.44
CA LEU A 140 -8.18 -3.42 27.68
C LEU A 140 -9.46 -3.01 28.40
N ALA A 141 -9.45 -3.01 29.74
CA ALA A 141 -10.61 -2.51 30.48
C ALA A 141 -10.87 -1.02 30.24
N SER A 142 -9.83 -0.24 29.90
CA SER A 142 -9.93 1.19 29.57
C SER A 142 -10.62 1.47 28.23
N THR A 143 -10.71 0.48 27.34
CA THR A 143 -11.37 0.66 26.02
C THR A 143 -12.87 0.41 26.08
N ALA A 144 -13.41 0.11 27.28
CA ALA A 144 -14.84 0.17 27.54
C ALA A 144 -15.36 1.64 27.54
N PRO A 145 -16.68 1.83 27.42
CA PRO A 145 -17.30 3.16 27.55
C PRO A 145 -16.91 3.84 28.87
N GLY A 146 -16.51 5.11 28.80
CA GLY A 146 -16.11 5.91 29.97
C GLY A 146 -14.75 5.56 30.59
N GLY A 147 -13.94 4.72 29.93
CA GLY A 147 -12.56 4.47 30.34
C GLY A 147 -11.61 5.64 30.04
N GLU A 148 -10.33 5.44 30.34
CA GLU A 148 -9.27 6.43 30.09
C GLU A 148 -9.10 6.72 28.58
N ARG A 149 -8.83 7.98 28.24
CA ARG A 149 -8.54 8.45 26.88
C ARG A 149 -7.22 9.21 26.86
N PHE A 150 -6.48 9.06 25.77
CA PHE A 150 -5.15 9.62 25.57
C PHE A 150 -5.21 10.82 24.62
N GLU A 151 -4.15 11.63 24.59
CA GLU A 151 -4.02 12.73 23.63
C GLU A 151 -3.24 12.26 22.40
N HIS A 152 -2.23 11.41 22.59
CA HIS A 152 -1.30 10.97 21.55
C HIS A 152 -0.94 9.48 21.69
N ARG A 153 -0.56 8.82 20.59
CA ARG A 153 -0.11 7.41 20.62
C ARG A 153 1.01 7.11 21.61
N HIS A 154 1.92 8.08 21.80
CA HIS A 154 3.05 7.94 22.71
C HIS A 154 2.64 7.93 24.19
N ASP A 155 1.46 8.46 24.54
CA ASP A 155 0.97 8.46 25.92
C ASP A 155 0.65 7.04 26.42
N TRP A 156 -0.02 6.24 25.58
CA TRP A 156 -0.40 4.89 25.95
C TRP A 156 0.73 3.89 25.75
N ARG A 157 1.67 4.11 24.81
CA ARG A 157 2.81 3.19 24.59
C ARG A 157 3.66 2.94 25.83
N GLY A 158 3.78 3.94 26.72
CA GLY A 158 4.43 3.81 28.03
C GLY A 158 3.48 3.41 29.18
N GLY A 159 2.17 3.56 29.00
CA GLY A 159 1.14 3.41 30.04
C GLY A 159 0.36 2.09 30.01
N VAL A 160 0.26 1.42 28.86
CA VAL A 160 -0.46 0.14 28.73
C VAL A 160 0.50 -1.05 28.86
N PRO A 161 0.03 -2.20 29.40
CA PRO A 161 0.86 -3.39 29.49
C PRO A 161 1.38 -3.80 28.11
N THR A 162 2.70 -4.06 28.01
CA THR A 162 3.32 -4.51 26.77
C THR A 162 2.52 -5.68 26.17
N PRO A 163 2.08 -5.56 24.92
CA PRO A 163 1.39 -6.64 24.24
C PRO A 163 2.26 -7.90 24.23
N THR A 164 1.67 -9.05 24.56
CA THR A 164 2.39 -10.33 24.46
C THR A 164 1.54 -11.33 23.69
N ASN A 165 2.10 -11.92 22.64
CA ASN A 165 1.54 -13.16 22.08
C ASN A 165 2.03 -14.35 22.91
N GLN A 166 1.22 -14.78 23.87
CA GLN A 166 1.54 -15.91 24.73
C GLN A 166 1.59 -17.26 23.98
N HIS A 167 1.12 -17.30 22.73
CA HIS A 167 1.09 -18.48 21.87
C HIS A 167 2.12 -18.43 20.73
N GLY A 168 3.09 -17.52 20.83
CA GLY A 168 4.20 -17.35 19.89
C GLY A 168 3.96 -16.24 18.87
N THR A 169 5.05 -15.61 18.43
CA THR A 169 5.05 -14.53 17.41
C THR A 169 5.68 -14.97 16.09
N SER A 170 6.12 -16.22 15.98
CA SER A 170 6.59 -16.79 14.71
C SER A 170 5.42 -16.89 13.73
N PRO A 171 5.60 -16.60 12.43
CA PRO A 171 4.54 -16.73 11.42
C PRO A 171 3.85 -18.10 11.36
N THR A 172 4.51 -19.15 11.85
CA THR A 172 3.99 -20.53 11.90
C THR A 172 3.41 -20.95 13.25
N SER A 173 3.41 -20.05 14.24
CA SER A 173 2.91 -20.33 15.59
C SER A 173 1.37 -20.41 15.62
N ASP A 174 0.84 -21.13 16.61
CA ASP A 174 -0.60 -21.30 16.77
C ASP A 174 -1.31 -19.98 17.09
N GLY A 175 -0.64 -19.07 17.82
CA GLY A 175 -1.18 -17.75 18.10
C GLY A 175 -1.38 -16.92 16.84
N MET A 176 -0.38 -16.86 15.98
CA MET A 176 -0.47 -16.10 14.72
C MET A 176 -1.54 -16.68 13.79
N ARG A 177 -1.58 -18.00 13.63
CA ARG A 177 -2.59 -18.71 12.84
C ARG A 177 -4.02 -18.50 13.37
N TRP A 178 -4.18 -18.45 14.69
CA TRP A 178 -5.50 -18.21 15.29
C TRP A 178 -6.03 -16.80 15.00
N ASN A 179 -5.15 -15.80 15.00
CA ASN A 179 -5.54 -14.44 14.65
C ASN A 179 -5.88 -14.32 13.17
N GLU A 180 -5.12 -14.98 12.31
CA GLU A 180 -5.40 -15.04 10.86
C GLU A 180 -6.72 -15.78 10.57
N LEU A 181 -7.01 -16.86 11.31
CA LEU A 181 -8.29 -17.57 11.21
C LEU A 181 -9.49 -16.68 11.52
N ARG A 182 -9.40 -15.78 12.51
CA ARG A 182 -10.48 -14.81 12.79
C ARG A 182 -10.78 -13.90 11.60
N GLN A 183 -9.73 -13.46 10.91
CA GLN A 183 -9.88 -12.61 9.74
C GLN A 183 -10.45 -13.42 8.57
N LEU A 184 -9.89 -14.61 8.29
CA LEU A 184 -10.38 -15.49 7.22
C LEU A 184 -11.87 -15.83 7.38
N MET A 185 -12.29 -16.23 8.58
CA MET A 185 -13.66 -16.63 8.87
C MET A 185 -14.65 -15.46 8.81
N ALA A 186 -14.16 -14.21 8.81
CA ALA A 186 -14.95 -13.02 8.58
C ALA A 186 -14.98 -12.58 7.09
N GLY A 187 -14.41 -13.37 6.18
CA GLY A 187 -14.36 -13.05 4.74
C GLY A 187 -13.12 -12.28 4.29
N THR A 188 -12.14 -12.06 5.17
CA THR A 188 -10.88 -11.40 4.78
C THR A 188 -10.01 -12.35 3.94
N THR A 189 -9.59 -11.93 2.75
CA THR A 189 -8.66 -12.70 1.89
C THR A 189 -7.27 -12.11 1.87
N SER A 190 -7.12 -10.81 2.17
CA SER A 190 -5.84 -10.10 2.22
C SER A 190 -5.79 -9.11 3.39
N MET A 191 -4.60 -8.89 3.94
CA MET A 191 -4.40 -7.91 5.00
C MET A 191 -2.98 -7.35 5.02
N ALA A 192 -2.80 -6.13 5.55
CA ALA A 192 -1.49 -5.59 5.92
C ALA A 192 -1.41 -5.52 7.45
N ALA A 193 -0.53 -6.31 8.07
CA ALA A 193 -0.70 -6.69 9.47
C ALA A 193 0.51 -6.40 10.39
N SER A 194 1.45 -5.57 9.92
CA SER A 194 2.71 -5.27 10.59
C SER A 194 3.59 -6.51 10.84
N THR A 195 3.26 -7.64 10.21
CA THR A 195 3.89 -8.96 10.31
C THR A 195 3.09 -9.98 9.46
N ALA A 196 3.43 -11.27 9.49
CA ALA A 196 2.65 -12.32 8.84
C ALA A 196 2.32 -13.53 9.73
N ALA A 197 1.23 -14.20 9.36
CA ALA A 197 1.06 -15.64 9.51
C ALA A 197 1.19 -16.32 8.13
N THR A 198 1.52 -17.61 8.09
CA THR A 198 1.69 -18.31 6.80
C THR A 198 0.43 -19.09 6.42
N GLY A 199 -0.02 -18.93 5.17
CA GLY A 199 -0.94 -19.83 4.46
C GLY A 199 -2.36 -19.34 4.26
N LEU A 200 -3.06 -18.84 5.29
CA LEU A 200 -4.52 -18.70 5.23
C LEU A 200 -4.99 -17.44 4.50
N VAL A 201 -4.54 -16.27 4.95
CA VAL A 201 -4.84 -14.97 4.37
C VAL A 201 -3.59 -14.47 3.65
N ARG A 202 -3.73 -13.61 2.66
CA ARG A 202 -2.60 -12.96 2.00
C ARG A 202 -2.09 -11.80 2.87
N ASN A 203 -0.95 -11.98 3.52
CA ASN A 203 -0.26 -10.92 4.27
C ASN A 203 0.55 -10.06 3.28
N LEU A 204 0.04 -8.88 2.95
CA LEU A 204 0.49 -8.01 1.85
C LEU A 204 1.85 -7.34 2.13
N ASP A 205 2.16 -7.12 3.40
CA ASP A 205 3.42 -6.57 3.90
C ASP A 205 4.52 -7.62 4.08
N GLU A 206 4.15 -8.91 4.19
CA GLU A 206 5.07 -10.04 4.30
C GLU A 206 4.65 -11.19 3.36
N LEU A 207 4.69 -10.92 2.05
CA LEU A 207 4.20 -11.85 1.03
C LEU A 207 4.88 -13.22 1.05
N GLU A 208 4.13 -14.27 0.73
CA GLU A 208 4.66 -15.58 0.42
C GLU A 208 5.15 -15.70 -1.03
N ALA A 209 5.98 -16.69 -1.34
CA ALA A 209 6.52 -16.91 -2.69
C ALA A 209 5.40 -17.12 -3.74
N ALA A 210 4.34 -17.81 -3.35
CA ALA A 210 3.19 -18.05 -4.22
C ALA A 210 2.50 -16.73 -4.62
N GLU A 211 2.38 -15.78 -3.71
CA GLU A 211 1.73 -14.49 -3.98
C GLU A 211 2.63 -13.59 -4.85
N ARG A 212 3.95 -13.59 -4.62
CA ARG A 212 4.90 -12.92 -5.53
C ARG A 212 4.80 -13.46 -6.97
N SER A 213 4.62 -14.78 -7.12
CA SER A 213 4.48 -15.38 -8.46
C SER A 213 3.19 -14.98 -9.19
N ARG A 214 2.21 -14.43 -8.47
CA ARG A 214 0.95 -13.88 -9.02
C ARG A 214 1.04 -12.38 -9.34
N GLY A 215 2.21 -11.77 -9.18
CA GLY A 215 2.44 -10.37 -9.51
C GLY A 215 2.32 -9.39 -8.35
N PHE A 216 2.07 -9.86 -7.12
CA PHE A 216 2.08 -8.97 -5.96
C PHE A 216 3.49 -8.43 -5.68
N ALA A 217 3.56 -7.14 -5.42
CA ALA A 217 4.71 -6.48 -4.80
C ALA A 217 4.42 -6.28 -3.30
N PRO A 218 5.43 -6.44 -2.42
CA PRO A 218 5.21 -6.28 -0.99
C PRO A 218 4.89 -4.83 -0.64
N VAL A 219 3.91 -4.65 0.23
CA VAL A 219 3.55 -3.34 0.79
C VAL A 219 4.56 -2.98 1.86
N THR A 220 5.04 -1.73 1.85
CA THR A 220 5.86 -1.21 2.94
C THR A 220 4.95 -0.82 4.10
N TYR A 221 5.09 -1.49 5.23
CA TYR A 221 4.39 -1.12 6.46
C TYR A 221 5.35 -0.37 7.39
N GLU A 222 5.04 0.89 7.72
CA GLU A 222 5.92 1.72 8.55
C GLU A 222 5.17 2.41 9.70
N VAL A 223 5.56 2.12 10.93
CA VAL A 223 4.96 2.71 12.13
C VAL A 223 5.62 4.04 12.49
N PHE A 224 6.93 4.17 12.26
CA PHE A 224 7.75 5.31 12.70
C PHE A 224 8.48 5.95 11.51
N THR A 225 7.72 6.39 10.50
CA THR A 225 8.26 7.02 9.28
C THR A 225 9.14 8.24 9.57
N LEU A 226 8.85 8.95 10.66
CA LEU A 226 9.62 10.11 11.14
C LEU A 226 10.86 9.74 11.98
N GLY A 227 11.08 8.44 12.24
CA GLY A 227 12.16 7.97 13.11
C GLY A 227 11.94 8.28 14.59
N ASP A 228 10.69 8.38 15.02
CA ASP A 228 10.25 8.84 16.35
C ASP A 228 9.94 7.71 17.34
N SER A 229 10.44 6.49 17.07
CA SER A 229 10.16 5.30 17.89
C SER A 229 10.53 5.42 19.38
N GLY A 230 11.49 6.30 19.70
CA GLY A 230 11.93 6.65 21.06
C GLY A 230 11.36 7.95 21.64
N GLU A 231 10.23 8.45 21.14
CA GLU A 231 9.45 9.57 21.73
C GLU A 231 10.24 10.89 21.85
N THR A 232 10.63 11.47 20.72
CA THR A 232 11.26 12.80 20.73
C THR A 232 10.47 13.73 19.83
N PHE A 233 9.54 14.51 20.38
CA PHE A 233 8.90 15.60 19.64
C PHE A 233 9.97 16.52 19.03
N ARG A 234 9.85 16.83 17.73
CA ARG A 234 10.76 17.74 17.04
C ARG A 234 9.98 18.84 16.34
N PRO A 235 10.09 20.10 16.80
CA PRO A 235 9.46 21.21 16.12
C PRO A 235 10.13 21.47 14.76
N ASN A 236 9.38 22.04 13.82
CA ASN A 236 9.85 22.43 12.48
C ASN A 236 10.37 21.25 11.66
N CYS A 237 9.72 20.09 11.78
CA CYS A 237 9.98 18.93 10.92
C CYS A 237 11.42 18.39 10.88
N GLY A 238 12.26 18.70 11.88
CA GLY A 238 13.64 18.21 11.99
C GLY A 238 13.77 16.72 12.36
N TRP A 239 12.88 15.89 11.84
CA TRP A 239 12.74 14.46 12.08
C TRP A 239 13.84 13.62 11.42
N ASN A 240 14.02 12.40 11.92
CA ASN A 240 14.95 11.44 11.35
C ASN A 240 14.18 10.52 10.38
N TYR A 241 13.64 11.09 9.31
CA TYR A 241 12.83 10.36 8.34
C TYR A 241 13.53 9.08 7.87
N GLN A 242 12.77 8.00 7.80
CA GLN A 242 13.24 6.69 7.31
C GLN A 242 13.49 6.70 5.81
N TYR A 243 12.75 7.53 5.07
CA TYR A 243 12.77 7.59 3.62
C TYR A 243 12.89 9.03 3.12
N SER A 244 13.46 9.20 1.94
CA SER A 244 13.28 10.40 1.12
C SER A 244 11.96 10.37 0.36
N GLU A 245 11.49 11.54 -0.11
CA GLU A 245 10.31 11.65 -0.97
C GLU A 245 10.46 10.81 -2.24
N TYR A 246 11.65 10.84 -2.84
CA TYR A 246 11.97 10.05 -4.01
C TYR A 246 11.88 8.55 -3.73
N GLU A 247 12.46 8.07 -2.63
CA GLU A 247 12.35 6.66 -2.24
C GLU A 247 10.90 6.24 -2.01
N MET A 248 10.12 7.04 -1.26
CA MET A 248 8.70 6.77 -1.01
C MET A 248 7.89 6.68 -2.31
N ALA A 249 8.16 7.55 -3.29
CA ALA A 249 7.48 7.55 -4.57
C ALA A 249 7.78 6.31 -5.45
N GLN A 250 8.89 5.60 -5.19
CA GLN A 250 9.21 4.36 -5.91
C GLN A 250 8.61 3.10 -5.27
N LEU A 251 8.06 3.20 -4.06
CA LEU A 251 7.49 2.04 -3.37
C LEU A 251 6.13 1.66 -3.99
N PRO A 252 5.86 0.36 -4.22
CA PRO A 252 4.61 -0.10 -4.84
C PRO A 252 3.34 0.29 -4.06
N GLY A 253 3.45 0.33 -2.73
CA GLY A 253 2.40 0.77 -1.81
C GLY A 253 2.99 0.88 -0.41
N VAL A 254 2.55 1.89 0.35
CA VAL A 254 3.00 2.18 1.71
C VAL A 254 1.78 2.39 2.59
N VAL A 255 1.75 1.75 3.76
CA VAL A 255 0.80 2.06 4.81
C VAL A 255 1.57 2.55 6.03
N THR A 256 1.23 3.72 6.54
CA THR A 256 1.99 4.35 7.62
C THR A 256 1.15 4.98 8.71
N HIS A 257 1.54 4.82 9.98
CA HIS A 257 0.86 5.50 11.08
C HIS A 257 1.14 6.99 11.04
N THR A 258 0.08 7.80 11.02
CA THR A 258 0.21 9.26 10.96
C THR A 258 -0.93 9.93 11.71
N ALA A 259 -0.61 10.95 12.51
CA ALA A 259 -1.59 11.73 13.25
C ALA A 259 -2.51 10.87 14.13
N GLU A 260 -1.91 9.91 14.82
CA GLU A 260 -2.62 9.03 15.74
C GLU A 260 -2.74 9.69 17.13
N GLY A 261 -3.74 10.56 17.25
CA GLY A 261 -4.02 11.34 18.45
C GLY A 261 -4.89 12.56 18.12
N ILE A 262 -5.18 13.38 19.11
CA ILE A 262 -6.04 14.58 18.99
C ILE A 262 -5.29 15.88 19.31
N ASP A 263 -3.99 15.79 19.61
CA ASP A 263 -3.15 16.93 19.99
C ASP A 263 -2.26 17.45 18.83
N ASP A 264 -1.57 18.56 19.09
CA ASP A 264 -0.72 19.23 18.09
C ASP A 264 0.52 18.39 17.76
N TYR A 265 0.93 17.45 18.62
CA TYR A 265 1.96 16.48 18.24
C TYR A 265 1.42 15.58 17.12
N ALA A 266 0.27 14.93 17.30
CA ALA A 266 -0.32 14.10 16.26
C ALA A 266 -0.44 14.87 14.93
N HIS A 267 -0.94 16.10 14.99
CA HIS A 267 -1.05 16.95 13.80
C HIS A 267 0.31 17.27 13.15
N GLU A 268 1.34 17.61 13.94
CA GLU A 268 2.70 17.86 13.43
C GLU A 268 3.28 16.66 12.66
N GLU A 269 2.92 15.42 13.02
CA GLU A 269 3.34 14.24 12.28
C GLU A 269 2.91 14.29 10.81
N PHE A 270 1.69 14.77 10.53
CA PHE A 270 1.18 14.92 9.16
C PHE A 270 1.68 16.20 8.49
N ARG A 271 1.72 17.34 9.19
CA ARG A 271 2.25 18.61 8.64
C ARG A 271 3.67 18.44 8.09
N CYS A 272 4.48 17.63 8.77
CA CYS A 272 5.84 17.32 8.32
C CYS A 272 5.92 16.31 7.19
N GLN A 273 4.86 15.54 6.96
CA GLN A 273 4.73 14.58 5.88
C GLN A 273 3.95 15.12 4.66
N SER A 274 3.52 16.38 4.68
CA SER A 274 2.65 16.99 3.65
C SER A 274 3.26 18.23 3.00
N ARG A 275 4.57 18.44 3.18
CA ARG A 275 5.32 19.56 2.61
C ARG A 275 6.77 19.19 2.34
N SER A 276 7.35 19.75 1.29
CA SER A 276 8.77 19.57 0.93
C SER A 276 9.70 20.65 1.50
N THR A 277 9.16 21.66 2.16
CA THR A 277 9.89 22.82 2.70
C THR A 277 10.08 22.72 4.22
N ASP A 278 10.93 23.59 4.78
CA ASP A 278 11.15 23.71 6.23
C ASP A 278 11.44 22.39 6.97
N GLY A 279 12.22 21.51 6.33
CA GLY A 279 12.60 20.20 6.87
C GLY A 279 11.53 19.10 6.73
N GLY A 280 10.37 19.41 6.15
CA GLY A 280 9.35 18.44 5.78
C GLY A 280 9.80 17.48 4.68
N ARG A 281 9.03 16.41 4.50
CA ARG A 281 9.08 15.55 3.31
C ARG A 281 7.66 15.20 2.91
N ASP A 282 7.25 15.53 1.69
CA ASP A 282 5.91 15.25 1.21
C ASP A 282 5.72 13.77 0.80
N PHE A 283 4.94 13.08 1.61
CA PHE A 283 4.50 11.70 1.44
C PHE A 283 2.99 11.60 1.15
N VAL A 284 2.26 12.71 0.98
CA VAL A 284 0.83 12.69 0.64
C VAL A 284 0.68 12.35 -0.83
N ARG A 285 0.62 11.05 -1.15
CA ARG A 285 0.72 10.53 -2.52
C ARG A 285 -0.22 9.36 -2.76
N PRO A 286 -0.56 9.01 -4.02
CA PRO A 286 -1.47 7.91 -4.33
C PRO A 286 -1.04 6.54 -3.80
N ASN A 287 0.27 6.31 -3.65
CA ASN A 287 0.84 5.05 -3.17
C ASN A 287 1.11 5.02 -1.66
N VAL A 288 0.82 6.11 -0.93
CA VAL A 288 1.03 6.21 0.52
C VAL A 288 -0.30 6.41 1.21
N ALA A 289 -0.69 5.46 2.04
CA ALA A 289 -1.89 5.52 2.85
C ALA A 289 -1.56 5.83 4.32
N HIS A 290 -2.28 6.78 4.90
CA HIS A 290 -2.11 7.22 6.28
C HIS A 290 -3.10 6.48 7.19
N ILE A 291 -2.57 5.72 8.15
CA ILE A 291 -3.33 4.99 9.15
C ILE A 291 -3.69 5.94 10.30
N HIS A 292 -4.95 5.83 10.76
CA HIS A 292 -5.57 6.62 11.83
C HIS A 292 -6.03 8.01 11.40
N GLY A 293 -5.13 8.97 11.19
CA GLY A 293 -5.48 10.31 10.71
C GLY A 293 -6.44 11.09 11.62
N VAL A 294 -6.37 10.87 12.94
CA VAL A 294 -7.30 11.47 13.93
C VAL A 294 -6.99 12.95 14.16
N GLY A 295 -5.72 13.32 14.15
CA GLY A 295 -5.22 14.68 14.39
C GLY A 295 -5.18 15.55 13.13
N LEU A 296 -5.97 15.22 12.11
CA LEU A 296 -6.02 15.95 10.85
C LEU A 296 -7.13 17.01 10.86
N THR A 297 -6.91 18.06 10.07
CA THR A 297 -7.86 19.15 9.81
C THR A 297 -8.49 19.01 8.42
N THR A 298 -9.52 19.80 8.15
CA THR A 298 -10.19 19.84 6.84
C THR A 298 -9.22 20.19 5.70
N ALA A 299 -8.26 21.08 5.96
CA ALA A 299 -7.19 21.41 5.02
C ALA A 299 -6.28 20.20 4.71
N ASP A 300 -5.94 19.40 5.72
CA ASP A 300 -5.16 18.18 5.54
C ASP A 300 -5.92 17.14 4.71
N TYR A 301 -7.21 16.95 4.98
CA TYR A 301 -8.05 16.06 4.19
C TYR A 301 -8.21 16.54 2.74
N PHE A 302 -8.22 17.85 2.49
CA PHE A 302 -8.17 18.38 1.12
C PHE A 302 -6.87 18.02 0.42
N ASN A 303 -5.72 18.14 1.07
CA ASN A 303 -4.43 17.70 0.52
C ASN A 303 -4.47 16.22 0.15
N MET A 304 -4.95 15.37 1.08
CA MET A 304 -5.10 13.94 0.82
C MET A 304 -6.03 13.64 -0.36
N ALA A 305 -7.18 14.32 -0.45
CA ALA A 305 -8.14 14.12 -1.54
C ALA A 305 -7.60 14.59 -2.90
N ARG A 306 -6.94 15.75 -2.93
CA ARG A 306 -6.30 16.33 -4.13
C ARG A 306 -5.26 15.37 -4.69
N ASP A 307 -4.36 14.89 -3.83
CA ASP A 307 -3.21 14.07 -4.23
C ASP A 307 -3.52 12.57 -4.20
N ARG A 308 -4.77 12.22 -3.90
CA ARG A 308 -5.31 10.85 -3.85
C ARG A 308 -4.61 9.95 -2.84
N SER A 309 -4.07 10.52 -1.76
CA SER A 309 -3.51 9.77 -0.65
C SER A 309 -4.62 9.13 0.19
N PRO A 310 -4.65 7.79 0.34
CA PRO A 310 -5.74 7.14 1.07
C PRO A 310 -5.63 7.30 2.59
N LEU A 311 -6.78 7.36 3.26
CA LEU A 311 -6.88 7.15 4.72
C LEU A 311 -7.14 5.67 5.00
N VAL A 312 -6.38 5.06 5.91
CA VAL A 312 -6.72 3.78 6.53
C VAL A 312 -7.33 4.06 7.90
N TRP A 313 -8.65 4.01 7.95
CA TRP A 313 -9.45 4.40 9.10
C TRP A 313 -9.71 3.21 10.03
N SER A 314 -9.39 3.39 11.31
CA SER A 314 -9.55 2.37 12.36
C SER A 314 -10.46 2.90 13.49
N PRO A 315 -11.74 3.19 13.17
CA PRO A 315 -12.61 3.96 14.06
C PRO A 315 -12.74 3.38 15.45
N ARG A 316 -12.88 2.06 15.59
CA ARG A 316 -13.07 1.45 16.91
C ARG A 316 -11.85 1.68 17.80
N SER A 317 -10.66 1.52 17.24
CA SER A 317 -9.41 1.77 17.96
C SER A 317 -9.25 3.23 18.33
N ASN A 318 -9.53 4.13 17.38
CA ASN A 318 -9.43 5.57 17.62
C ASN A 318 -10.39 6.02 18.73
N VAL A 319 -11.68 5.66 18.63
CA VAL A 319 -12.69 6.01 19.62
C VAL A 319 -12.34 5.43 21.00
N SER A 320 -11.85 4.20 21.04
CA SER A 320 -11.49 3.53 22.29
C SER A 320 -10.27 4.14 22.97
N LEU A 321 -9.30 4.66 22.22
CA LEU A 321 -8.06 5.24 22.75
C LEU A 321 -8.16 6.75 22.99
N TYR A 322 -8.80 7.50 22.09
CA TYR A 322 -8.78 8.97 22.08
C TYR A 322 -10.15 9.59 22.41
N GLY A 323 -11.22 8.79 22.34
CA GLY A 323 -12.60 9.25 22.52
C GLY A 323 -13.19 9.88 21.26
N ASN A 324 -12.36 10.02 20.21
CA ASN A 324 -12.67 10.61 18.92
C ASN A 324 -12.01 9.76 17.80
N THR A 325 -12.33 10.04 16.54
CA THR A 325 -11.73 9.41 15.36
C THR A 325 -11.52 10.42 14.23
N ALA A 326 -10.89 9.99 13.14
CA ALA A 326 -10.74 10.80 11.94
C ALA A 326 -12.09 11.28 11.42
N ASP A 327 -12.13 12.48 10.84
CA ASP A 327 -13.32 12.99 10.15
C ASP A 327 -13.41 12.39 8.75
N ALA A 328 -13.76 11.10 8.73
CA ALA A 328 -13.94 10.33 7.51
C ALA A 328 -15.04 10.92 6.62
N ALA A 329 -16.06 11.56 7.20
CA ALA A 329 -17.17 12.15 6.45
C ALA A 329 -16.70 13.37 5.66
N VAL A 330 -15.88 14.25 6.26
CA VAL A 330 -15.25 15.38 5.57
C VAL A 330 -14.37 14.89 4.41
N LEU A 331 -13.47 13.93 4.66
CA LEU A 331 -12.62 13.40 3.60
C LEU A 331 -13.43 12.80 2.43
N ALA A 332 -14.52 12.09 2.73
CA ALA A 332 -15.39 11.53 1.70
C ALA A 332 -16.12 12.61 0.88
N ARG A 333 -16.60 13.69 1.51
CA ARG A 333 -17.20 14.84 0.80
C ARG A 333 -16.20 15.51 -0.15
N LEU A 334 -14.93 15.57 0.25
CA LEU A 334 -13.84 16.08 -0.58
C LEU A 334 -13.41 15.10 -1.69
N GLY A 335 -13.98 13.89 -1.74
CA GLY A 335 -13.69 12.88 -2.76
C GLY A 335 -12.49 11.98 -2.44
N GLY A 336 -12.06 11.92 -1.18
CA GLY A 336 -10.95 11.10 -0.73
C GLY A 336 -11.25 9.59 -0.69
N VAL A 337 -10.18 8.80 -0.64
CA VAL A 337 -10.24 7.33 -0.55
C VAL A 337 -10.10 6.91 0.90
N ILE A 338 -11.05 6.10 1.38
CA ILE A 338 -11.08 5.61 2.77
C ILE A 338 -11.07 4.08 2.73
N ALA A 339 -10.06 3.48 3.33
CA ALA A 339 -9.96 2.05 3.59
C ALA A 339 -10.16 1.77 5.09
N LEU A 340 -10.49 0.53 5.47
CA LEU A 340 -10.61 0.14 6.88
C LEU A 340 -9.40 -0.66 7.38
N GLY A 341 -9.05 -0.42 8.64
CA GLY A 341 -8.13 -1.23 9.43
C GLY A 341 -8.80 -1.68 10.73
N THR A 342 -8.57 -2.92 11.16
CA THR A 342 -9.03 -3.37 12.48
C THR A 342 -8.08 -3.00 13.61
N ASP A 343 -6.83 -2.64 13.26
CA ASP A 343 -5.76 -2.38 14.22
C ASP A 343 -5.55 -3.63 15.11
N TRP A 344 -5.30 -3.46 16.40
CA TRP A 344 -5.10 -4.53 17.37
C TRP A 344 -6.28 -4.78 18.33
N THR A 345 -6.44 -6.00 18.84
CA THR A 345 -7.57 -6.40 19.70
C THR A 345 -7.59 -5.76 21.08
N TYR A 346 -6.58 -4.95 21.44
CA TYR A 346 -6.59 -4.20 22.69
C TYR A 346 -7.61 -3.06 22.66
N SER A 347 -7.75 -2.38 21.52
CA SER A 347 -8.65 -1.24 21.30
C SER A 347 -9.47 -1.31 20.01
N GLY A 348 -9.05 -2.09 19.02
CA GLY A 348 -9.71 -2.25 17.72
C GLY A 348 -10.61 -3.49 17.62
N SER A 349 -11.13 -3.72 16.42
CA SER A 349 -12.08 -4.81 16.18
C SER A 349 -11.42 -6.18 16.10
N ALA A 350 -12.19 -7.23 16.40
CA ALA A 350 -11.71 -8.61 16.30
C ALA A 350 -11.58 -9.13 14.85
N SER A 351 -12.28 -8.49 13.91
CA SER A 351 -12.27 -8.78 12.46
C SER A 351 -12.86 -7.61 11.66
N ILE A 352 -12.67 -7.62 10.34
CA ILE A 352 -13.09 -6.52 9.46
C ILE A 352 -14.61 -6.29 9.45
N VAL A 353 -15.43 -7.34 9.55
CA VAL A 353 -16.92 -7.20 9.63
C VAL A 353 -17.36 -6.55 10.95
N ARG A 354 -16.55 -6.68 12.02
CA ARG A 354 -16.79 -5.97 13.28
C ARG A 354 -16.36 -4.51 13.23
N GLU A 355 -15.39 -4.18 12.38
CA GLU A 355 -15.04 -2.79 12.05
C GLU A 355 -16.14 -2.14 11.20
N LEU A 356 -16.67 -2.85 10.19
CA LEU A 356 -17.83 -2.39 9.40
C LEU A 356 -19.06 -2.13 10.29
N ALA A 357 -19.32 -3.00 11.27
CA ALA A 357 -20.38 -2.77 12.25
C ALA A 357 -20.16 -1.48 13.08
N CYS A 358 -18.90 -1.15 13.40
CA CYS A 358 -18.56 0.11 14.07
C CYS A 358 -18.83 1.31 13.16
N VAL A 359 -18.37 1.24 11.89
CA VAL A 359 -18.63 2.29 10.90
C VAL A 359 -20.12 2.51 10.71
N ALA A 360 -20.93 1.44 10.61
CA ALA A 360 -22.38 1.54 10.46
C ALA A 360 -23.08 2.15 11.68
N GLU A 361 -22.58 1.88 12.89
CA GLU A 361 -23.07 2.49 14.13
C GLU A 361 -22.74 3.99 14.16
N LEU A 362 -21.47 4.37 13.93
CA LEU A 362 -21.04 5.76 13.85
C LEU A 362 -21.78 6.54 12.77
N ASN A 363 -21.92 5.96 11.58
CA ASN A 363 -22.58 6.59 10.45
C ASN A 363 -24.04 6.98 10.78
N ARG A 364 -24.77 6.08 11.44
CA ARG A 364 -26.17 6.28 11.83
C ARG A 364 -26.31 7.23 13.02
N ALA A 365 -25.43 7.10 14.02
CA ALA A 365 -25.56 7.81 15.28
C ALA A 365 -24.92 9.21 15.28
N ALA A 366 -23.87 9.40 14.48
CA ALA A 366 -22.97 10.55 14.60
C ALA A 366 -22.69 11.29 13.28
N TYR A 367 -22.78 10.62 12.12
CA TYR A 367 -22.42 11.25 10.82
C TYR A 367 -23.62 11.57 9.93
N GLY A 368 -24.84 11.56 10.46
CA GLY A 368 -26.04 11.89 9.67
C GLY A 368 -26.24 11.00 8.44
N GLU A 369 -25.82 9.74 8.52
CA GLU A 369 -25.84 8.77 7.41
C GLU A 369 -25.02 9.20 6.17
N ALA A 370 -23.87 9.85 6.39
CA ALA A 370 -22.93 10.28 5.35
C ALA A 370 -22.48 9.16 4.38
N PHE A 371 -22.46 7.90 4.83
CA PHE A 371 -22.02 6.76 4.02
C PHE A 371 -23.19 5.84 3.63
N SER A 372 -23.27 5.46 2.36
CA SER A 372 -24.14 4.37 1.93
C SER A 372 -23.53 3.00 2.28
N ALA A 373 -24.33 1.94 2.20
CA ALA A 373 -23.82 0.56 2.35
C ALA A 373 -22.76 0.21 1.30
N GLU A 374 -22.85 0.77 0.09
CA GLU A 374 -21.82 0.59 -0.95
C GLU A 374 -20.52 1.30 -0.58
N ASP A 375 -20.58 2.50 0.00
CA ASP A 375 -19.39 3.24 0.43
C ASP A 375 -18.66 2.45 1.51
N MET A 376 -19.36 2.00 2.55
CA MET A 376 -18.79 1.17 3.62
C MET A 376 -18.20 -0.14 3.07
N TRP A 377 -18.89 -0.80 2.14
CA TRP A 377 -18.37 -2.00 1.47
C TRP A 377 -17.09 -1.73 0.67
N LYS A 378 -17.00 -0.59 -0.05
CA LYS A 378 -15.78 -0.17 -0.76
C LYS A 378 -14.61 0.03 0.20
N MET A 379 -14.86 0.57 1.40
CA MET A 379 -13.81 0.76 2.41
C MET A 379 -13.12 -0.56 2.81
N ALA A 380 -13.86 -1.68 2.80
CA ALA A 380 -13.33 -3.01 3.10
C ALA A 380 -12.97 -3.85 1.85
N THR A 381 -13.04 -3.29 0.64
CA THR A 381 -12.75 -4.00 -0.62
C THR A 381 -11.84 -3.18 -1.52
N LYS A 382 -12.40 -2.49 -2.51
CA LYS A 382 -11.66 -1.72 -3.52
C LYS A 382 -10.71 -0.70 -2.88
N ASN A 383 -11.17 0.04 -1.87
CA ASN A 383 -10.35 1.07 -1.25
C ASN A 383 -9.22 0.45 -0.42
N GLY A 384 -9.44 -0.70 0.20
CA GLY A 384 -8.38 -1.47 0.86
C GLY A 384 -7.30 -1.93 -0.13
N ALA A 385 -7.69 -2.29 -1.36
CA ALA A 385 -6.74 -2.61 -2.42
C ALA A 385 -5.96 -1.38 -2.89
N ILE A 386 -6.63 -0.22 -3.04
CA ILE A 386 -5.99 1.05 -3.41
C ILE A 386 -4.99 1.48 -2.33
N ALA A 387 -5.40 1.48 -1.05
CA ALA A 387 -4.56 1.85 0.08
C ALA A 387 -3.31 0.97 0.23
N THR A 388 -3.35 -0.24 -0.32
CA THR A 388 -2.23 -1.19 -0.29
C THR A 388 -1.48 -1.29 -1.62
N GLY A 389 -1.84 -0.51 -2.65
CA GLY A 389 -1.21 -0.60 -3.97
C GLY A 389 -1.41 -1.95 -4.66
N THR A 390 -2.53 -2.62 -4.42
CA THR A 390 -2.85 -3.97 -4.94
C THR A 390 -4.12 -4.01 -5.78
N ASP A 391 -4.69 -2.85 -6.10
CA ASP A 391 -5.94 -2.71 -6.85
C ASP A 391 -5.83 -3.12 -8.32
N ASP A 392 -4.65 -3.41 -8.85
CA ASP A 392 -4.51 -4.09 -10.15
C ASP A 392 -4.89 -5.58 -10.09
N LEU A 393 -4.80 -6.21 -8.90
CA LEU A 393 -4.92 -7.67 -8.73
C LEU A 393 -6.19 -8.09 -7.99
N ILE A 394 -6.62 -7.32 -6.98
CA ILE A 394 -7.73 -7.68 -6.07
C ILE A 394 -8.68 -6.49 -5.84
N GLY A 395 -9.61 -6.63 -4.87
CA GLY A 395 -10.51 -5.57 -4.41
C GLY A 395 -11.78 -5.34 -5.24
N THR A 396 -11.89 -5.90 -6.44
CA THR A 396 -13.08 -5.77 -7.31
C THR A 396 -13.36 -7.06 -8.07
N LEU A 397 -14.64 -7.37 -8.30
CA LEU A 397 -15.04 -8.46 -9.20
C LEU A 397 -14.96 -7.99 -10.66
N ALA A 398 -13.86 -8.33 -11.34
CA ALA A 398 -13.65 -7.98 -12.75
C ALA A 398 -12.80 -9.03 -13.46
N ALA A 399 -13.00 -9.21 -14.77
CA ALA A 399 -12.19 -10.13 -15.55
C ALA A 399 -10.71 -9.74 -15.50
N GLY A 400 -9.83 -10.73 -15.31
CA GLY A 400 -8.39 -10.57 -15.14
C GLY A 400 -7.92 -10.37 -13.69
N LYS A 401 -8.82 -10.01 -12.77
CA LYS A 401 -8.54 -9.99 -11.32
C LYS A 401 -8.44 -11.41 -10.78
N LEU A 402 -7.76 -11.58 -9.64
CA LEU A 402 -7.75 -12.84 -8.92
C LEU A 402 -9.15 -13.16 -8.38
N ALA A 403 -9.46 -14.45 -8.34
CA ALA A 403 -10.68 -14.98 -7.77
C ALA A 403 -10.64 -15.00 -6.23
N ASP A 404 -10.51 -13.81 -5.65
CA ASP A 404 -10.76 -13.52 -4.25
C ASP A 404 -12.24 -13.11 -4.09
N LEU A 405 -13.09 -14.05 -3.66
CA LEU A 405 -14.54 -13.88 -3.56
C LEU A 405 -15.06 -14.31 -2.20
N VAL A 406 -16.13 -13.65 -1.73
CA VAL A 406 -16.89 -14.08 -0.56
C VAL A 406 -18.37 -14.12 -0.92
N VAL A 407 -19.05 -15.18 -0.49
CA VAL A 407 -20.50 -15.29 -0.57
C VAL A 407 -21.06 -15.07 0.83
N PHE A 408 -21.90 -14.04 0.97
CA PHE A 408 -22.62 -13.73 2.20
C PHE A 408 -24.08 -14.16 2.07
N ARG A 409 -24.60 -14.85 3.09
CA ARG A 409 -26.04 -15.06 3.23
C ARG A 409 -26.72 -13.70 3.35
N ALA A 410 -27.88 -13.60 2.74
CA ALA A 410 -28.59 -12.34 2.65
C ALA A 410 -30.09 -12.58 2.55
N THR A 411 -30.84 -11.54 2.87
CA THR A 411 -32.26 -11.47 2.53
C THR A 411 -32.42 -10.78 1.17
N PRO A 412 -33.52 -11.06 0.43
CA PRO A 412 -33.73 -10.49 -0.90
C PRO A 412 -33.58 -8.95 -0.89
N GLY A 413 -32.69 -8.44 -1.75
CA GLY A 413 -32.47 -7.00 -1.90
C GLY A 413 -31.59 -6.35 -0.83
N ALA A 414 -30.95 -7.13 0.05
CA ALA A 414 -29.98 -6.58 1.01
C ALA A 414 -28.70 -6.08 0.33
N TYR A 415 -28.24 -6.74 -0.74
CA TYR A 415 -27.06 -6.36 -1.52
C TYR A 415 -25.85 -6.07 -0.62
N HIS A 416 -25.26 -4.86 -0.71
CA HIS A 416 -24.14 -4.43 0.14
C HIS A 416 -24.45 -4.48 1.63
N GLN A 417 -25.70 -4.24 2.04
CA GLN A 417 -26.10 -4.28 3.46
C GLN A 417 -25.88 -5.66 4.08
N ALA A 418 -25.98 -6.73 3.29
CA ALA A 418 -25.68 -8.08 3.77
C ALA A 418 -24.23 -8.24 4.24
N VAL A 419 -23.28 -7.51 3.63
CA VAL A 419 -21.88 -7.51 4.05
C VAL A 419 -21.68 -6.67 5.32
N ILE A 420 -22.39 -5.55 5.44
CA ILE A 420 -22.28 -4.63 6.58
C ILE A 420 -22.82 -5.26 7.87
N ASP A 421 -23.91 -6.01 7.76
CA ASP A 421 -24.58 -6.64 8.90
C ASP A 421 -24.02 -8.03 9.25
N ALA A 422 -23.09 -8.56 8.44
CA ALA A 422 -22.63 -9.94 8.51
C ALA A 422 -21.95 -10.30 9.85
N THR A 423 -22.31 -11.48 10.38
CA THR A 423 -21.51 -12.22 11.37
C THR A 423 -20.80 -13.41 10.73
N THR A 424 -20.01 -14.17 11.50
CA THR A 424 -19.22 -15.30 10.95
C THR A 424 -20.09 -16.36 10.27
N ASP A 425 -21.31 -16.59 10.77
CA ASP A 425 -22.25 -17.53 10.16
C ASP A 425 -22.85 -17.01 8.85
N ASP A 426 -22.86 -15.72 8.56
CA ASP A 426 -23.32 -15.22 7.26
C ASP A 426 -22.29 -15.47 6.14
N VAL A 427 -21.03 -15.74 6.47
CA VAL A 427 -19.94 -15.99 5.52
C VAL A 427 -20.02 -17.41 4.96
N ALA A 428 -20.89 -17.62 3.96
CA ALA A 428 -21.16 -18.94 3.39
C ALA A 428 -19.96 -19.56 2.66
N LEU A 429 -19.12 -18.75 2.01
CA LEU A 429 -17.94 -19.22 1.27
C LEU A 429 -16.89 -18.12 1.17
N VAL A 430 -15.63 -18.47 1.38
CA VAL A 430 -14.44 -17.63 1.15
C VAL A 430 -13.51 -18.31 0.17
N LEU A 431 -13.23 -17.64 -0.93
CA LEU A 431 -12.27 -18.02 -1.95
C LEU A 431 -11.06 -17.09 -1.91
N LYS A 432 -9.84 -17.66 -1.91
CA LYS A 432 -8.58 -16.93 -2.13
C LYS A 432 -7.92 -17.49 -3.37
N ALA A 433 -7.73 -16.67 -4.40
CA ALA A 433 -7.18 -17.07 -5.69
C ALA A 433 -7.87 -18.33 -6.26
N GLY A 434 -9.21 -18.37 -6.20
CA GLY A 434 -10.05 -19.46 -6.70
C GLY A 434 -10.11 -20.70 -5.80
N GLN A 435 -9.32 -20.74 -4.72
CA GLN A 435 -9.29 -21.86 -3.78
C GLN A 435 -10.28 -21.64 -2.63
N ALA A 436 -11.11 -22.64 -2.35
CA ALA A 436 -12.01 -22.61 -1.20
C ALA A 436 -11.25 -22.74 0.12
N MET A 437 -11.38 -21.75 0.99
CA MET A 437 -10.62 -21.62 2.24
C MET A 437 -11.47 -21.87 3.49
N PHE A 438 -12.68 -21.34 3.51
CA PHE A 438 -13.64 -21.44 4.60
C PHE A 438 -15.07 -21.33 4.05
N GLY A 439 -16.04 -22.01 4.67
CA GLY A 439 -17.45 -21.91 4.28
C GLY A 439 -18.29 -23.09 4.74
N GLU A 440 -19.55 -23.13 4.27
CA GLU A 440 -20.49 -24.23 4.50
C GLU A 440 -19.86 -25.57 4.05
N ALA A 441 -20.05 -26.61 4.84
CA ALA A 441 -19.32 -27.86 4.67
C ALA A 441 -19.56 -28.55 3.30
N ASP A 442 -20.75 -28.41 2.74
CA ASP A 442 -21.12 -28.92 1.41
C ASP A 442 -20.50 -28.12 0.27
N LEU A 443 -20.44 -26.78 0.38
CA LEU A 443 -19.74 -25.93 -0.58
C LEU A 443 -18.24 -26.22 -0.60
N ILE A 444 -17.63 -26.35 0.59
CA ILE A 444 -16.22 -26.72 0.69
C ILE A 444 -15.98 -28.13 0.13
N ALA A 445 -16.85 -29.10 0.43
CA ALA A 445 -16.71 -30.45 -0.12
C ALA A 445 -16.86 -30.53 -1.64
N ALA A 446 -17.59 -29.57 -2.24
CA ALA A 446 -17.74 -29.49 -3.69
C ALA A 446 -16.55 -28.84 -4.41
N LEU A 447 -15.89 -27.87 -3.76
CA LEU A 447 -14.86 -27.04 -4.38
C LEU A 447 -13.43 -27.43 -3.98
N ALA A 448 -13.24 -28.02 -2.80
CA ALA A 448 -11.93 -28.40 -2.29
C ALA A 448 -11.69 -29.91 -2.42
N ASP A 449 -10.44 -30.27 -2.77
CA ASP A 449 -10.06 -31.68 -2.93
C ASP A 449 -10.03 -32.44 -1.59
N THR A 450 -9.05 -32.12 -0.73
CA THR A 450 -8.82 -32.78 0.57
C THR A 450 -8.12 -31.82 1.55
N GLY A 451 -8.15 -32.15 2.85
CA GLY A 451 -7.43 -31.39 3.88
C GLY A 451 -8.19 -30.21 4.49
N CYS A 452 -9.52 -30.21 4.41
CA CYS A 452 -10.37 -29.26 5.13
C CYS A 452 -10.97 -29.90 6.38
N ASP A 453 -10.93 -29.15 7.47
CA ASP A 453 -11.27 -29.57 8.82
C ASP A 453 -12.69 -29.10 9.16
N PRO A 454 -13.52 -29.94 9.80
CA PRO A 454 -14.85 -29.53 10.22
C PRO A 454 -14.78 -28.46 11.31
N VAL A 455 -15.66 -27.47 11.21
CA VAL A 455 -15.83 -26.39 12.18
C VAL A 455 -17.32 -26.25 12.48
N ASP A 456 -17.66 -26.10 13.77
CA ASP A 456 -19.00 -25.69 14.17
C ASP A 456 -19.03 -24.16 14.21
N VAL A 457 -19.87 -23.56 13.37
CA VAL A 457 -20.10 -22.11 13.33
C VAL A 457 -21.54 -21.90 13.74
N CYS A 458 -21.75 -21.45 14.97
CA CYS A 458 -23.08 -21.12 15.50
C CYS A 458 -24.08 -22.29 15.42
N GLY A 459 -23.59 -23.54 15.60
CA GLY A 459 -24.39 -24.77 15.49
C GLY A 459 -24.58 -25.29 14.06
N GLN A 460 -23.92 -24.68 13.08
CA GLN A 460 -23.96 -25.08 11.67
C GLN A 460 -22.64 -25.75 11.25
N ALA A 461 -22.75 -26.67 10.28
CA ALA A 461 -21.62 -27.43 9.78
C ALA A 461 -20.84 -26.64 8.73
N PHE A 462 -19.65 -26.19 9.09
CA PHE A 462 -18.70 -25.50 8.23
C PHE A 462 -17.43 -26.32 8.07
N SER A 463 -16.56 -25.88 7.16
CA SER A 463 -15.21 -26.42 7.01
C SER A 463 -14.20 -25.31 6.77
N VAL A 464 -12.98 -25.50 7.28
CA VAL A 464 -11.84 -24.60 7.04
C VAL A 464 -10.62 -25.41 6.61
N CYS A 465 -9.88 -24.94 5.62
CA CYS A 465 -8.82 -25.73 4.99
C CYS A 465 -7.45 -25.66 5.69
N THR A 466 -7.42 -25.60 7.03
CA THR A 466 -6.19 -25.45 7.81
C THR A 466 -5.21 -26.62 7.65
N THR A 467 -5.68 -27.88 7.60
CA THR A 467 -4.80 -29.02 7.36
C THR A 467 -4.11 -28.93 5.99
N ARG A 468 -4.82 -28.47 4.96
CA ARG A 468 -4.28 -28.26 3.60
C ARG A 468 -3.25 -27.12 3.58
N GLU A 469 -3.61 -25.96 4.13
CA GLU A 469 -2.81 -24.74 4.02
C GLU A 469 -1.60 -24.74 4.94
N VAL A 470 -1.76 -25.21 6.18
CA VAL A 470 -0.74 -25.03 7.23
C VAL A 470 -0.27 -26.34 7.86
N GLY A 471 -0.73 -27.49 7.33
CA GLY A 471 -0.33 -28.82 7.78
C GLY A 471 -0.83 -29.19 9.17
N LYS A 472 -1.82 -28.47 9.71
CA LYS A 472 -2.33 -28.64 11.07
C LYS A 472 -3.84 -28.44 11.12
N ALA A 473 -4.54 -29.37 11.76
CA ALA A 473 -5.99 -29.31 11.88
C ALA A 473 -6.47 -28.15 12.76
N TYR A 474 -7.59 -27.53 12.38
CA TYR A 474 -8.23 -26.43 13.10
C TYR A 474 -8.39 -26.75 14.60
N ALA A 475 -8.93 -27.92 14.94
CA ALA A 475 -9.15 -28.32 16.33
C ALA A 475 -7.84 -28.38 17.16
N ALA A 476 -6.71 -28.68 16.52
CA ALA A 476 -5.41 -28.69 17.19
C ALA A 476 -4.88 -27.28 17.45
N ILE A 477 -5.11 -26.34 16.52
CA ILE A 477 -4.79 -24.91 16.72
C ILE A 477 -5.68 -24.33 17.82
N ALA A 478 -7.00 -24.54 17.73
CA ALA A 478 -7.98 -24.10 18.73
C ALA A 478 -7.64 -24.61 20.13
N SER A 479 -7.29 -25.89 20.26
CA SER A 479 -6.90 -26.49 21.54
C SER A 479 -5.62 -25.88 22.13
N ALA A 480 -4.67 -25.48 21.28
CA ALA A 480 -3.42 -24.87 21.72
C ALA A 480 -3.64 -23.45 22.27
N VAL A 481 -4.57 -22.68 21.67
CA VAL A 481 -4.89 -21.32 22.11
C VAL A 481 -5.82 -21.32 23.33
N ALA A 482 -6.74 -22.29 23.44
CA ALA A 482 -7.68 -22.40 24.56
C ALA A 482 -7.02 -22.70 25.93
N ALA A 483 -5.72 -23.04 25.97
CA ALA A 483 -5.02 -23.46 27.18
C ALA A 483 -4.49 -22.31 28.08
N ALA A 484 -4.69 -21.05 27.70
CA ALA A 484 -4.21 -19.84 28.39
C ALA A 484 -5.37 -18.83 28.60
N PRO A 485 -5.22 -17.69 29.32
CA PRO A 485 -6.34 -16.75 29.49
C PRO A 485 -6.91 -16.30 28.14
N ALA A 486 -8.23 -16.17 28.07
CA ALA A 486 -9.00 -16.23 26.83
C ALA A 486 -8.60 -15.16 25.80
N ALA A 487 -7.96 -15.60 24.72
CA ALA A 487 -7.96 -14.87 23.46
C ALA A 487 -9.38 -14.81 22.90
N TYR A 488 -9.65 -13.82 22.04
CA TYR A 488 -10.89 -13.80 21.27
C TYR A 488 -11.05 -15.11 20.46
N PRO A 489 -12.26 -15.71 20.42
CA PRO A 489 -12.52 -16.91 19.63
C PRO A 489 -12.34 -16.64 18.13
N ALA A 490 -12.11 -17.70 17.36
CA ALA A 490 -12.03 -17.63 15.89
C ALA A 490 -13.36 -17.21 15.23
N VAL A 491 -14.47 -17.50 15.92
CA VAL A 491 -15.84 -17.37 15.40
C VAL A 491 -16.67 -16.49 16.34
N PHE A 492 -17.44 -15.58 15.77
CA PHE A 492 -18.41 -14.75 16.48
C PHE A 492 -19.78 -14.84 15.81
N CYS A 493 -20.76 -15.33 16.56
CA CYS A 493 -22.17 -15.41 16.15
C CYS A 493 -22.95 -14.15 16.53
N ASP A 494 -22.38 -13.35 17.42
CA ASP A 494 -22.93 -12.13 17.99
C ASP A 494 -21.77 -11.16 18.23
N THR A 495 -22.09 -9.94 18.65
CA THR A 495 -21.08 -8.98 19.14
C THR A 495 -20.14 -9.65 20.16
N PRO A 496 -18.81 -9.56 19.96
CA PRO A 496 -17.83 -10.10 20.89
C PRO A 496 -18.03 -9.59 22.32
N PRO A 497 -17.91 -10.45 23.35
CA PRO A 497 -17.93 -9.97 24.73
C PRO A 497 -16.75 -9.01 24.96
N SER A 498 -17.03 -7.90 25.65
CA SER A 498 -16.04 -6.84 25.92
C SER A 498 -15.43 -6.20 24.67
N GLU A 499 -16.13 -6.21 23.52
CA GLU A 499 -15.72 -5.46 22.34
C GLU A 499 -15.40 -4.01 22.71
N PRO A 500 -14.27 -3.43 22.25
CA PRO A 500 -13.95 -2.04 22.51
C PRO A 500 -15.07 -1.11 22.05
N THR A 501 -15.27 0.00 22.74
CA THR A 501 -16.39 0.91 22.42
C THR A 501 -16.23 1.53 21.04
N CYS A 502 -17.32 1.54 20.27
CA CYS A 502 -17.45 2.34 19.06
C CYS A 502 -18.16 3.68 19.34
N VAL A 503 -18.66 3.88 20.57
CA VAL A 503 -19.35 5.11 20.98
C VAL A 503 -18.32 6.13 21.46
N PRO A 504 -18.21 7.31 20.81
CA PRO A 504 -17.36 8.41 21.26
C PRO A 504 -17.72 8.84 22.68
N SER A 505 -16.69 8.97 23.53
CA SER A 505 -16.82 9.50 24.88
C SER A 505 -15.46 9.89 25.41
N ARG A 506 -15.38 10.99 26.14
CA ARG A 506 -14.15 11.49 26.73
C ARG A 506 -14.39 12.05 28.13
N PRO A 507 -13.86 11.42 29.20
CA PRO A 507 -14.07 11.87 30.57
C PRO A 507 -13.72 13.36 30.77
N GLY A 508 -14.70 14.13 31.24
CA GLY A 508 -14.54 15.57 31.47
C GLY A 508 -14.74 16.47 30.24
N ALA A 509 -14.99 15.90 29.05
CA ALA A 509 -15.36 16.64 27.85
C ALA A 509 -16.79 16.29 27.42
N TYR A 510 -17.04 15.08 26.94
CA TYR A 510 -18.35 14.62 26.47
C TYR A 510 -18.63 13.16 26.86
N ALA A 511 -19.89 12.82 27.11
CA ALA A 511 -20.32 11.51 27.59
C ALA A 511 -21.32 10.81 26.66
N GLY A 512 -21.51 11.35 25.45
CA GLY A 512 -22.50 10.91 24.49
C GLY A 512 -23.84 11.66 24.56
N PRO A 513 -24.81 11.30 23.71
CA PRO A 513 -26.01 12.08 23.47
C PRO A 513 -26.91 12.35 24.68
N THR A 514 -27.47 13.55 24.73
CA THR A 514 -28.51 13.97 25.68
C THR A 514 -29.70 14.63 24.96
N ALA A 515 -30.73 15.05 25.70
CA ALA A 515 -31.87 15.75 25.10
C ALA A 515 -31.54 17.17 24.59
N SER A 516 -30.44 17.77 25.09
CA SER A 516 -29.95 19.11 24.72
C SER A 516 -28.72 19.09 23.81
N ASP A 517 -28.13 17.91 23.61
CA ASP A 517 -26.91 17.65 22.83
C ASP A 517 -27.14 16.31 22.08
N PRO A 518 -27.88 16.32 20.95
CA PRO A 518 -28.39 15.10 20.32
C PRO A 518 -27.34 14.22 19.65
N ASP A 519 -26.22 14.80 19.22
CA ASP A 519 -25.08 14.12 18.60
C ASP A 519 -24.00 13.74 19.62
N GLY A 520 -24.01 14.34 20.81
CA GLY A 520 -23.26 13.90 21.98
C GLY A 520 -21.81 14.37 22.02
N ASP A 521 -21.51 15.48 21.35
CA ASP A 521 -20.18 16.06 21.23
C ASP A 521 -19.77 16.92 22.44
N GLY A 522 -20.73 17.17 23.34
CA GLY A 522 -20.57 17.94 24.58
C GLY A 522 -20.98 19.41 24.48
N ILE A 523 -21.57 19.86 23.37
CA ILE A 523 -21.87 21.27 23.11
C ILE A 523 -23.38 21.46 22.92
N GLU A 524 -24.05 22.04 23.92
CA GLU A 524 -25.51 22.23 23.85
C GLU A 524 -25.93 23.53 23.15
N ALA A 525 -25.19 24.62 23.38
CA ALA A 525 -25.58 25.96 22.96
C ALA A 525 -24.47 26.62 22.15
N GLY A 526 -24.81 27.08 20.95
CA GLY A 526 -23.82 27.59 20.00
C GLY A 526 -23.07 26.49 19.24
N ASP A 527 -23.61 25.28 19.26
CA ASP A 527 -23.16 24.15 18.46
C ASP A 527 -23.31 24.47 16.95
N ASN A 528 -22.21 24.38 16.21
CA ASN A 528 -22.17 24.64 14.78
C ASN A 528 -22.52 23.40 13.91
N CYS A 529 -22.68 22.22 14.52
CA CYS A 529 -23.23 21.01 13.89
C CYS A 529 -24.22 20.24 14.80
N PRO A 530 -25.42 20.76 15.10
CA PRO A 530 -26.36 20.22 16.10
C PRO A 530 -26.86 18.78 15.97
N THR A 531 -26.49 18.09 14.89
CA THR A 531 -26.89 16.71 14.60
C THR A 531 -25.74 15.85 14.08
N VAL A 532 -24.51 16.37 14.05
CA VAL A 532 -23.34 15.68 13.51
C VAL A 532 -22.16 15.90 14.45
N PHE A 533 -21.71 14.83 15.08
CA PHE A 533 -20.70 14.86 16.13
C PHE A 533 -19.39 15.51 15.64
N ASN A 534 -19.02 16.65 16.23
CA ASN A 534 -17.80 17.39 15.91
C ASN A 534 -17.18 18.07 17.15
N PRO A 535 -16.77 17.31 18.17
CA PRO A 535 -16.34 17.85 19.44
C PRO A 535 -15.05 18.68 19.30
N ILE A 536 -14.84 19.60 20.24
CA ILE A 536 -13.58 20.36 20.35
C ILE A 536 -12.42 19.43 20.74
N ARG A 537 -11.41 19.33 19.88
CA ARG A 537 -10.13 18.66 20.16
C ARG A 537 -9.09 19.66 20.68
N PRO A 538 -8.01 19.19 21.33
CA PRO A 538 -6.88 20.05 21.69
C PRO A 538 -6.30 20.87 20.53
N ILE A 539 -6.33 20.35 19.29
CA ILE A 539 -5.88 21.09 18.09
C ILE A 539 -6.83 22.21 17.64
N ASP A 540 -8.10 22.19 18.05
CA ASP A 540 -9.13 23.11 17.55
C ASP A 540 -9.18 24.44 18.35
N SER A 541 -8.16 24.72 19.17
CA SER A 541 -8.00 25.99 19.90
C SER A 541 -9.21 26.41 20.77
N GLY A 542 -10.02 25.44 21.21
CA GLY A 542 -11.15 25.67 22.10
C GLY A 542 -12.48 26.02 21.43
N ALA A 543 -12.60 25.88 20.10
CA ALA A 543 -13.84 26.05 19.34
C ALA A 543 -14.08 24.84 18.42
N GLN A 544 -15.34 24.58 18.04
CA GLN A 544 -15.64 23.57 17.03
C GLN A 544 -15.03 24.03 15.69
N PRO A 545 -14.45 23.12 14.89
CA PRO A 545 -13.91 23.45 13.56
C PRO A 545 -14.99 24.08 12.66
N ASP A 546 -14.61 25.17 12.01
CA ASP A 546 -15.36 25.96 11.02
C ASP A 546 -14.30 26.68 10.18
N SER A 547 -13.81 26.02 9.14
CA SER A 547 -12.61 26.39 8.40
C SER A 547 -12.86 27.52 7.39
N ASP A 548 -14.12 27.79 7.04
CA ASP A 548 -14.50 28.88 6.13
C ASP A 548 -15.23 30.06 6.83
N ASP A 549 -15.42 29.97 8.15
CA ASP A 549 -16.04 30.96 9.03
C ASP A 549 -17.49 31.33 8.61
N ASP A 550 -18.23 30.41 7.98
CA ASP A 550 -19.62 30.64 7.55
C ASP A 550 -20.66 30.40 8.67
N GLY A 551 -20.22 29.80 9.78
CA GLY A 551 -21.01 29.47 10.96
C GLY A 551 -21.58 28.05 10.97
N MET A 552 -21.34 27.25 9.93
CA MET A 552 -21.57 25.81 9.88
C MET A 552 -20.25 25.08 10.16
N GLY A 553 -20.27 24.06 11.01
CA GLY A 553 -19.05 23.32 11.31
C GLY A 553 -18.60 22.42 10.15
N ASP A 554 -17.29 22.21 10.03
CA ASP A 554 -16.68 21.44 8.94
C ASP A 554 -17.34 20.05 8.73
N ALA A 555 -17.69 19.39 9.84
CA ALA A 555 -18.27 18.05 9.83
C ALA A 555 -19.67 17.97 9.21
N CYS A 556 -20.42 19.07 9.21
CA CYS A 556 -21.77 19.16 8.64
C CYS A 556 -21.88 20.09 7.43
N ASP A 557 -20.80 20.78 7.07
CA ASP A 557 -20.75 21.67 5.93
C ASP A 557 -20.52 20.92 4.60
N PRO A 558 -21.39 21.11 3.57
CA PRO A 558 -21.12 20.61 2.21
C PRO A 558 -19.93 21.30 1.51
N THR A 559 -19.50 22.47 1.96
CA THR A 559 -18.40 23.27 1.42
C THR A 559 -17.45 23.77 2.52
N PRO A 560 -16.82 22.85 3.29
CA PRO A 560 -16.12 23.15 4.55
C PRO A 560 -14.82 23.96 4.42
N LEU A 561 -14.54 24.52 3.24
CA LEU A 561 -13.31 25.23 2.97
C LEU A 561 -13.61 26.51 2.20
N ALA A 562 -12.94 27.59 2.61
CA ALA A 562 -12.98 28.84 1.88
C ALA A 562 -12.56 28.62 0.41
N ALA A 563 -13.19 29.38 -0.50
CA ALA A 563 -12.88 29.28 -1.93
C ALA A 563 -11.41 29.61 -2.27
N ASP A 564 -10.74 30.35 -1.39
CA ASP A 564 -9.35 30.81 -1.42
C ASP A 564 -8.78 30.63 0.00
N LEU A 565 -7.99 29.58 0.20
CA LEU A 565 -7.54 29.14 1.53
C LEU A 565 -6.37 29.94 2.09
N ASP A 566 -5.51 30.49 1.24
CA ASP A 566 -4.35 31.26 1.66
C ASP A 566 -4.55 32.79 1.56
N GLY A 567 -5.66 33.21 0.95
CA GLY A 567 -6.11 34.59 0.87
C GLY A 567 -5.33 35.44 -0.13
N ASP A 568 -4.65 34.84 -1.11
CA ASP A 568 -3.87 35.56 -2.13
C ASP A 568 -4.73 36.15 -3.26
N GLY A 569 -6.02 35.82 -3.30
CA GLY A 569 -6.99 36.25 -4.31
C GLY A 569 -7.19 35.25 -5.45
N ARG A 570 -6.64 34.04 -5.36
CA ARG A 570 -6.86 32.92 -6.28
C ARG A 570 -7.71 31.84 -5.63
N ALA A 571 -8.64 31.29 -6.41
CA ALA A 571 -9.45 30.20 -5.91
C ALA A 571 -8.62 28.90 -5.91
N ASN A 572 -8.76 28.06 -4.88
CA ASN A 572 -7.93 26.85 -4.66
C ASN A 572 -7.77 25.97 -5.92
N GLY A 573 -8.84 25.82 -6.73
CA GLY A 573 -8.80 25.00 -7.95
C GLY A 573 -8.09 25.64 -9.16
N MET A 574 -7.70 26.91 -9.06
CA MET A 574 -6.93 27.67 -10.05
C MET A 574 -5.59 28.16 -9.49
N ASP A 575 -5.28 27.80 -8.25
CA ASP A 575 -4.11 28.24 -7.52
C ASP A 575 -3.02 27.17 -7.58
N ASN A 576 -1.80 27.53 -7.97
CA ASN A 576 -0.66 26.62 -8.02
C ASN A 576 0.04 26.43 -6.66
N CYS A 577 -0.36 27.17 -5.62
CA CYS A 577 -0.01 26.94 -4.21
C CYS A 577 -1.20 27.20 -3.27
N PRO A 578 -2.24 26.35 -3.24
CA PRO A 578 -3.50 26.63 -2.50
C PRO A 578 -3.40 26.86 -0.98
N PHE A 579 -2.21 26.71 -0.40
CA PHE A 579 -1.96 26.85 1.04
C PHE A 579 -0.86 27.87 1.35
N ASP A 580 -0.28 28.48 0.31
CA ASP A 580 0.96 29.22 0.37
C ASP A 580 0.90 30.45 -0.54
N SER A 581 0.37 31.53 0.02
CA SER A 581 0.07 32.77 -0.71
C SER A 581 1.22 33.18 -1.63
N ASN A 582 1.00 33.24 -2.94
CA ASN A 582 2.08 33.48 -3.87
C ASN A 582 1.68 34.49 -4.97
N ASP A 583 2.53 34.67 -5.96
CA ASP A 583 2.26 35.49 -7.14
C ASP A 583 1.99 34.64 -8.40
N GLN A 584 1.73 33.34 -8.21
CA GLN A 584 1.52 32.33 -9.23
C GLN A 584 2.73 32.11 -10.16
N THR A 585 3.94 32.46 -9.70
CA THR A 585 5.17 32.11 -10.43
C THR A 585 5.37 30.59 -10.39
N ASP A 586 5.63 30.03 -11.57
CA ASP A 586 5.95 28.62 -11.83
C ASP A 586 7.12 28.63 -12.81
N GLY A 587 8.33 28.52 -12.25
CA GLY A 587 9.60 28.75 -12.93
C GLY A 587 9.98 27.66 -13.92
N ASP A 588 9.47 26.44 -13.71
CA ASP A 588 9.78 25.28 -14.54
C ASP A 588 8.59 24.75 -15.36
N GLY A 589 7.38 25.23 -15.08
CA GLY A 589 6.17 25.01 -15.86
C GLY A 589 5.45 23.70 -15.54
N ASP A 590 5.60 23.18 -14.33
CA ASP A 590 5.03 21.90 -13.92
C ASP A 590 3.60 22.01 -13.34
N GLY A 591 3.13 23.25 -13.12
CA GLY A 591 1.81 23.56 -12.59
C GLY A 591 1.78 23.81 -11.08
N ILE A 592 2.92 23.78 -10.39
CA ILE A 592 3.08 23.99 -8.96
C ILE A 592 3.93 25.24 -8.75
N GLY A 593 3.53 26.11 -7.82
CA GLY A 593 4.19 27.40 -7.69
C GLY A 593 5.54 27.30 -6.99
N ASP A 594 6.50 28.14 -7.39
CA ASP A 594 7.87 28.18 -6.85
C ASP A 594 7.93 28.27 -5.31
N ARG A 595 6.87 28.79 -4.69
CA ARG A 595 6.76 28.95 -3.25
C ARG A 595 6.50 27.63 -2.51
N CYS A 596 5.67 26.76 -3.08
CA CYS A 596 5.27 25.50 -2.47
C CYS A 596 5.94 24.28 -3.13
N ASP A 597 6.71 24.50 -4.20
CA ASP A 597 7.45 23.45 -4.87
C ASP A 597 8.78 23.13 -4.14
N GLY A 598 8.99 21.84 -3.85
CA GLY A 598 10.25 21.32 -3.33
C GLY A 598 11.42 21.45 -4.32
N CYS A 599 11.14 21.54 -5.62
CA CYS A 599 12.11 21.63 -6.69
C CYS A 599 11.80 22.72 -7.75
N PRO A 600 11.77 24.03 -7.39
CA PRO A 600 11.25 25.16 -8.21
C PRO A 600 11.87 25.41 -9.60
N MET A 601 12.85 24.59 -9.99
CA MET A 601 13.61 24.73 -11.23
C MET A 601 13.68 23.39 -12.01
N GLN A 602 12.96 22.35 -11.60
CA GLN A 602 12.96 21.02 -12.22
C GLN A 602 11.55 20.43 -12.29
N PRO A 603 10.89 20.36 -13.45
CA PRO A 603 9.47 20.03 -13.50
C PRO A 603 9.13 18.71 -12.77
N ASN A 604 8.33 18.81 -11.72
CA ASN A 604 7.87 17.70 -10.89
C ASN A 604 6.37 17.84 -10.56
N PRO A 605 5.47 17.66 -11.56
CA PRO A 605 4.02 17.77 -11.34
C PRO A 605 3.46 16.77 -10.33
N ASP A 606 4.22 15.72 -10.01
CA ASP A 606 3.93 14.72 -8.99
C ASP A 606 4.55 15.06 -7.63
N GLN A 607 5.14 16.26 -7.48
CA GLN A 607 5.89 16.72 -6.31
C GLN A 607 7.07 15.83 -5.92
N VAL A 608 7.56 14.96 -6.81
CA VAL A 608 8.78 14.18 -6.55
C VAL A 608 9.99 14.94 -7.04
N CYS A 609 10.80 15.42 -6.11
CA CYS A 609 12.14 15.92 -6.41
C CYS A 609 13.05 14.78 -6.89
N ALA A 610 13.10 14.55 -8.21
CA ALA A 610 14.03 13.62 -8.81
C ALA A 610 15.49 14.07 -8.55
N PRO A 611 16.41 13.17 -8.20
CA PRO A 611 17.81 13.53 -8.04
C PRO A 611 18.37 14.14 -9.32
N ALA A 612 19.18 15.19 -9.19
CA ALA A 612 19.69 15.95 -10.33
C ALA A 612 20.40 15.05 -11.35
N ALA A 613 20.10 15.25 -12.64
CA ALA A 613 20.76 14.53 -13.71
C ALA A 613 22.26 14.90 -13.77
N THR A 614 23.13 13.89 -13.82
CA THR A 614 24.58 14.06 -13.95
C THR A 614 25.18 13.00 -14.88
N SER A 615 26.50 13.08 -15.10
CA SER A 615 27.25 12.07 -15.86
C SER A 615 28.09 11.20 -14.93
N ILE A 616 28.37 9.96 -15.35
CA ILE A 616 29.32 9.09 -14.64
C ILE A 616 30.68 9.79 -14.51
N VAL A 617 31.11 10.54 -15.52
CA VAL A 617 32.37 11.30 -15.49
C VAL A 617 32.40 12.30 -14.34
N ALA A 618 31.31 13.04 -14.11
CA ALA A 618 31.22 14.04 -13.05
C ALA A 618 31.22 13.40 -11.64
N ILE A 619 30.68 12.18 -11.52
CA ILE A 619 30.74 11.40 -10.29
C ILE A 619 32.18 10.93 -10.05
N GLN A 620 32.73 10.21 -11.03
CA GLN A 620 34.03 9.56 -10.97
C GLN A 620 35.22 10.54 -10.85
N ASN A 621 35.07 11.79 -11.28
CA ASN A 621 36.10 12.82 -11.12
C ASN A 621 35.92 13.72 -9.88
N GLY A 622 34.92 13.44 -9.05
CA GLY A 622 34.62 14.17 -7.81
C GLY A 622 33.98 15.54 -8.01
N THR A 623 33.44 15.86 -9.20
CA THR A 623 32.62 17.07 -9.40
C THR A 623 31.30 16.95 -8.62
N VAL A 624 30.75 15.74 -8.55
CA VAL A 624 29.67 15.38 -7.63
C VAL A 624 30.29 14.86 -6.34
N ALA A 625 29.88 15.40 -5.21
CA ALA A 625 30.37 14.97 -3.90
C ALA A 625 29.78 13.62 -3.48
N GLU A 626 30.56 12.86 -2.69
CA GLU A 626 30.03 11.72 -1.95
C GLU A 626 28.84 12.14 -1.07
N GLY A 627 27.80 11.29 -1.02
CA GLY A 627 26.53 11.54 -0.34
C GLY A 627 25.50 12.29 -1.19
N ALA A 628 25.84 12.73 -2.41
CA ALA A 628 24.88 13.36 -3.30
C ALA A 628 23.95 12.33 -3.96
N ALA A 629 22.64 12.59 -3.92
CA ALA A 629 21.66 11.87 -4.73
C ALA A 629 21.75 12.36 -6.19
N VAL A 630 21.79 11.44 -7.14
CA VAL A 630 21.97 11.73 -8.57
C VAL A 630 21.16 10.80 -9.46
N THR A 631 20.84 11.29 -10.66
CA THR A 631 20.32 10.46 -11.76
C THR A 631 21.34 10.39 -12.89
N VAL A 632 21.70 9.19 -13.34
CA VAL A 632 22.53 8.94 -14.52
C VAL A 632 21.68 8.32 -15.63
N MET A 633 21.69 8.92 -16.82
CA MET A 633 20.79 8.56 -17.91
C MET A 633 21.56 7.97 -19.10
N GLY A 634 20.95 7.02 -19.80
CA GLY A 634 21.47 6.54 -21.09
C GLY A 634 22.77 5.72 -20.98
N VAL A 635 23.04 5.13 -19.81
CA VAL A 635 24.25 4.33 -19.55
C VAL A 635 23.99 2.87 -19.90
N VAL A 636 25.03 2.16 -20.37
CA VAL A 636 24.90 0.77 -20.85
C VAL A 636 25.37 -0.21 -19.79
N VAL A 637 24.58 -1.23 -19.51
CA VAL A 637 24.93 -2.30 -18.57
C VAL A 637 26.09 -3.13 -19.13
N THR A 638 27.21 -3.16 -18.40
CA THR A 638 28.46 -3.83 -18.79
C THR A 638 28.77 -5.10 -17.99
N GLY A 639 28.11 -5.33 -16.85
CA GLY A 639 28.29 -6.49 -15.98
C GLY A 639 27.08 -6.65 -15.06
N VAL A 640 26.64 -7.87 -14.76
CA VAL A 640 25.45 -8.13 -13.92
C VAL A 640 25.82 -9.10 -12.80
N GLU A 641 25.36 -8.79 -11.59
CA GLU A 641 25.71 -9.46 -10.36
C GLU A 641 24.49 -9.81 -9.49
N ALA A 642 24.70 -10.56 -8.42
CA ALA A 642 23.62 -10.95 -7.50
C ALA A 642 23.06 -9.78 -6.66
N THR A 643 23.77 -8.65 -6.58
CA THR A 643 23.38 -7.51 -5.73
C THR A 643 23.50 -6.16 -6.46
N GLY A 644 23.69 -6.17 -7.77
CA GLY A 644 23.95 -4.96 -8.54
C GLY A 644 24.43 -5.24 -9.96
N PHE A 645 24.86 -4.19 -10.65
CA PHE A 645 25.39 -4.27 -12.00
C PHE A 645 26.39 -3.14 -12.25
N THR A 646 27.30 -3.30 -13.21
CA THR A 646 28.14 -2.18 -13.68
C THR A 646 27.50 -1.54 -14.89
N ALA A 647 27.61 -0.22 -14.98
CA ALA A 647 27.13 0.55 -16.11
C ALA A 647 28.23 1.48 -16.62
N GLN A 648 28.23 1.75 -17.93
CA GLN A 648 29.21 2.61 -18.56
C GLN A 648 28.54 3.61 -19.50
N ASP A 649 29.00 4.86 -19.47
CA ASP A 649 28.59 5.90 -20.42
C ASP A 649 29.16 5.58 -21.81
N PRO A 650 28.30 5.25 -22.81
CA PRO A 650 28.76 4.86 -24.13
C PRO A 650 29.33 6.04 -24.94
N THR A 651 29.13 7.28 -24.49
CA THR A 651 29.57 8.48 -25.20
C THR A 651 31.03 8.83 -24.92
N VAL A 652 31.62 8.29 -23.84
CA VAL A 652 32.99 8.54 -23.41
C VAL A 652 33.94 7.56 -24.08
N THR A 653 34.35 7.87 -25.31
CA THR A 653 35.15 6.96 -26.16
C THR A 653 36.56 6.66 -25.64
N SER A 654 37.08 7.46 -24.70
CA SER A 654 38.38 7.18 -24.05
C SER A 654 38.26 6.10 -22.96
N GLY A 655 37.05 5.78 -22.49
CA GLY A 655 36.81 4.95 -21.33
C GLY A 655 37.13 5.61 -19.99
N MET A 656 37.97 6.63 -19.93
CA MET A 656 38.34 7.29 -18.68
C MET A 656 37.12 7.91 -17.97
N TYR A 657 36.90 7.51 -16.72
CA TYR A 657 35.79 7.89 -15.84
C TYR A 657 34.41 7.55 -16.42
N ALA A 658 34.34 6.56 -17.31
CA ALA A 658 33.10 6.22 -17.99
C ALA A 658 32.25 5.19 -17.24
N GLY A 659 32.81 4.48 -16.27
CA GLY A 659 32.18 3.33 -15.62
C GLY A 659 31.78 3.60 -14.17
N ILE A 660 30.74 2.91 -13.69
CA ILE A 660 30.31 2.96 -12.29
C ILE A 660 29.65 1.63 -11.91
N PHE A 661 29.71 1.29 -10.62
CA PHE A 661 28.91 0.21 -10.08
C PHE A 661 27.59 0.74 -9.49
N VAL A 662 26.51 0.03 -9.77
CA VAL A 662 25.16 0.33 -9.30
C VAL A 662 24.76 -0.77 -8.32
N PHE A 663 24.72 -0.44 -7.04
CA PHE A 663 24.35 -1.35 -5.97
C PHE A 663 22.84 -1.30 -5.69
N THR A 664 22.15 -2.38 -6.06
CA THR A 664 20.69 -2.53 -5.90
C THR A 664 20.31 -3.38 -4.68
N GLY A 665 21.28 -3.90 -3.93
CA GLY A 665 21.07 -4.76 -2.75
C GLY A 665 20.53 -6.16 -3.04
N SER A 666 19.97 -6.39 -4.22
CA SER A 666 19.40 -7.65 -4.70
C SER A 666 19.67 -7.84 -6.21
N ALA A 667 19.35 -9.01 -6.75
CA ALA A 667 19.63 -9.33 -8.14
C ALA A 667 18.80 -8.43 -9.07
N PRO A 668 19.44 -7.60 -9.92
CA PRO A 668 18.72 -6.66 -10.76
C PRO A 668 18.09 -7.38 -11.97
N THR A 669 17.00 -6.82 -12.52
CA THR A 669 16.30 -7.38 -13.67
C THR A 669 16.94 -7.03 -15.03
N VAL A 670 18.08 -6.34 -15.02
CA VAL A 670 18.79 -5.88 -16.23
C VAL A 670 19.61 -6.98 -16.89
N GLN A 671 19.95 -6.79 -18.16
CA GLN A 671 20.79 -7.66 -18.98
C GLN A 671 21.95 -6.88 -19.58
N LEU A 672 23.03 -7.59 -19.94
CA LEU A 672 24.17 -6.99 -20.65
C LEU A 672 23.71 -6.29 -21.94
N GLY A 673 24.11 -5.04 -22.12
CA GLY A 673 23.74 -4.21 -23.26
C GLY A 673 22.48 -3.38 -23.08
N ASP A 674 21.70 -3.58 -22.02
CA ASP A 674 20.57 -2.70 -21.71
C ASP A 674 21.04 -1.26 -21.52
N VAL A 675 20.28 -0.32 -22.08
CA VAL A 675 20.43 1.12 -21.84
C VAL A 675 19.49 1.48 -20.69
N VAL A 676 20.04 2.05 -19.62
CA VAL A 676 19.30 2.32 -18.39
C VAL A 676 19.40 3.78 -17.95
N THR A 677 18.37 4.24 -17.26
CA THR A 677 18.42 5.42 -16.39
C THR A 677 18.38 4.94 -14.95
N VAL A 678 19.30 5.42 -14.13
CA VAL A 678 19.47 4.99 -12.75
C VAL A 678 19.51 6.21 -11.85
N ALA A 679 18.76 6.20 -10.75
CA ALA A 679 18.94 7.15 -9.66
C ALA A 679 19.58 6.45 -8.46
N GLY A 680 20.37 7.15 -7.67
CA GLY A 680 20.98 6.62 -6.45
C GLY A 680 21.87 7.65 -5.75
N THR A 681 22.51 7.24 -4.65
CA THR A 681 23.40 8.10 -3.87
C THR A 681 24.86 7.74 -4.12
N VAL A 682 25.68 8.73 -4.45
CA VAL A 682 27.13 8.55 -4.66
C VAL A 682 27.78 8.13 -3.34
N THR A 683 28.45 6.99 -3.32
CA THR A 683 29.12 6.42 -2.14
C THR A 683 30.51 5.93 -2.50
N GLU A 684 31.46 6.09 -1.58
CA GLU A 684 32.78 5.44 -1.65
C GLU A 684 32.78 4.16 -0.80
N TYR A 685 32.78 3.00 -1.46
CA TYR A 685 32.80 1.71 -0.79
C TYR A 685 34.13 0.98 -1.04
N PHE A 686 34.99 0.93 -0.02
CA PHE A 686 36.35 0.39 -0.13
C PHE A 686 37.20 1.04 -1.23
N LEU A 687 37.10 2.38 -1.38
CA LEU A 687 37.78 3.14 -2.43
C LEU A 687 37.30 2.81 -3.85
N MET A 688 36.05 2.39 -3.97
CA MET A 688 35.36 2.24 -5.25
C MET A 688 34.12 3.14 -5.24
N THR A 689 33.99 3.99 -6.25
CA THR A 689 32.80 4.85 -6.39
C THR A 689 31.62 4.03 -6.90
N GLU A 690 30.52 4.05 -6.16
CA GLU A 690 29.28 3.35 -6.52
C GLU A 690 28.03 4.21 -6.26
N LEU A 691 26.91 3.82 -6.88
CA LEU A 691 25.59 4.31 -6.53
C LEU A 691 24.92 3.31 -5.57
N THR A 692 24.56 3.77 -4.37
CA THR A 692 23.80 2.99 -3.38
C THR A 692 22.36 3.50 -3.29
N GLY A 693 21.45 2.69 -2.71
CA GLY A 693 20.01 2.97 -2.75
C GLY A 693 19.48 3.08 -4.18
N ALA A 694 20.14 2.39 -5.12
CA ALA A 694 19.98 2.69 -6.53
C ALA A 694 18.73 2.03 -7.13
N THR A 695 18.00 2.78 -7.95
CA THR A 695 16.78 2.34 -8.64
C THR A 695 16.92 2.54 -10.14
N VAL A 696 16.53 1.52 -10.92
CA VAL A 696 16.48 1.60 -12.39
C VAL A 696 15.15 2.22 -12.80
N LEU A 697 15.17 3.49 -13.19
CA LEU A 697 14.00 4.28 -13.58
C LEU A 697 13.49 3.96 -14.98
N ALA A 698 14.39 3.63 -15.90
CA ALA A 698 14.04 3.30 -17.27
C ALA A 698 15.01 2.27 -17.83
N ARG A 699 14.51 1.42 -18.72
CA ARG A 699 15.27 0.36 -19.37
C ARG A 699 14.82 0.19 -20.82
N THR A 700 15.78 0.15 -21.73
CA THR A 700 15.57 -0.27 -23.12
C THR A 700 16.62 -1.29 -23.51
N ALA A 701 16.21 -2.39 -24.15
CA ALA A 701 17.14 -3.40 -24.63
C ALA A 701 18.09 -2.81 -25.69
N GLY A 702 19.39 -3.08 -25.56
CA GLY A 702 20.43 -2.58 -26.45
C GLY A 702 21.52 -3.62 -26.74
N PRO A 703 22.41 -3.36 -27.72
CA PRO A 703 23.54 -4.23 -27.97
C PRO A 703 24.60 -4.11 -26.86
N PRO A 704 25.35 -5.18 -26.54
CA PRO A 704 26.48 -5.10 -25.62
C PRO A 704 27.51 -4.05 -26.05
N LEU A 705 28.03 -3.30 -25.07
CA LEU A 705 29.06 -2.28 -25.31
C LEU A 705 30.40 -2.94 -25.68
N ALA A 706 31.10 -2.36 -26.67
CA ALA A 706 32.44 -2.78 -27.02
C ALA A 706 33.46 -2.37 -25.93
N PRO A 707 34.41 -3.25 -25.55
CA PRO A 707 35.41 -2.92 -24.54
C PRO A 707 36.42 -1.88 -25.03
N ILE A 708 36.95 -1.08 -24.11
CA ILE A 708 37.99 -0.08 -24.40
C ILE A 708 39.37 -0.75 -24.37
N ALA A 709 40.10 -0.69 -25.49
CA ALA A 709 41.44 -1.25 -25.59
C ALA A 709 42.47 -0.36 -24.85
N VAL A 710 43.13 -0.92 -23.83
CA VAL A 710 44.06 -0.18 -22.96
C VAL A 710 45.25 -1.04 -22.54
N THR A 711 46.35 -0.41 -22.16
CA THR A 711 47.49 -1.12 -21.56
C THR A 711 47.18 -1.53 -20.12
N VAL A 712 47.84 -2.57 -19.62
CA VAL A 712 47.72 -3.02 -18.22
C VAL A 712 48.04 -1.88 -17.25
N ALA A 713 49.08 -1.11 -17.53
CA ALA A 713 49.46 0.04 -16.71
C ALA A 713 48.38 1.14 -16.69
N ALA A 714 47.71 1.39 -17.81
CA ALA A 714 46.63 2.37 -17.88
C ALA A 714 45.37 1.86 -17.16
N ALA A 715 44.95 0.62 -17.43
CA ALA A 715 43.81 0.00 -16.78
C ALA A 715 43.92 -0.01 -15.25
N ALA A 716 45.13 -0.11 -14.70
CA ALA A 716 45.38 -0.09 -13.27
C ALA A 716 45.25 1.30 -12.60
N THR A 717 44.84 2.34 -13.33
CA THR A 717 44.68 3.69 -12.77
C THR A 717 43.21 3.99 -12.45
N GLU A 718 42.98 4.91 -11.50
CA GLU A 718 41.64 5.37 -11.07
C GLU A 718 40.68 5.66 -12.23
N PRO A 719 41.08 6.35 -13.31
CA PRO A 719 40.15 6.66 -14.40
C PRO A 719 39.53 5.45 -15.09
N TYR A 720 40.06 4.25 -14.94
CA TYR A 720 39.44 3.07 -15.56
C TYR A 720 38.56 2.29 -14.60
N GLU A 721 38.36 2.75 -13.36
CA GLU A 721 37.42 2.11 -12.44
C GLU A 721 35.99 2.03 -13.00
N GLY A 722 35.37 0.85 -12.87
CA GLY A 722 34.04 0.54 -13.39
C GLY A 722 33.97 0.36 -14.91
N VAL A 723 35.09 0.53 -15.64
CA VAL A 723 35.12 0.55 -17.11
C VAL A 723 35.35 -0.85 -17.67
N LEU A 724 34.59 -1.21 -18.71
CA LEU A 724 34.81 -2.41 -19.50
C LEU A 724 36.01 -2.22 -20.44
N VAL A 725 37.07 -2.99 -20.21
CA VAL A 725 38.35 -2.86 -20.93
C VAL A 725 38.81 -4.18 -21.53
N THR A 726 39.64 -4.09 -22.57
CA THR A 726 40.47 -5.18 -23.09
C THR A 726 41.93 -4.81 -22.94
N LEU A 727 42.72 -5.66 -22.28
CA LEU A 727 44.14 -5.44 -22.05
C LEU A 727 44.96 -5.73 -23.33
N THR A 728 45.82 -4.79 -23.75
CA THR A 728 46.53 -4.87 -25.04
C THR A 728 47.99 -5.35 -24.96
N ASP A 729 48.59 -5.36 -23.76
CA ASP A 729 50.01 -5.65 -23.53
C ASP A 729 50.22 -6.62 -22.38
N VAL A 730 49.40 -7.68 -22.33
CA VAL A 730 49.61 -8.81 -21.41
C VAL A 730 50.87 -9.56 -21.85
N THR A 731 51.87 -9.62 -20.96
CA THR A 731 53.18 -10.25 -21.22
C THR A 731 53.57 -11.28 -20.16
N GLN A 732 52.84 -11.30 -19.04
CA GLN A 732 53.03 -12.23 -17.93
C GLN A 732 51.67 -12.55 -17.32
N VAL A 733 51.47 -13.83 -17.02
CA VAL A 733 50.30 -14.37 -16.33
C VAL A 733 50.78 -15.25 -15.18
N ASP A 734 50.41 -14.91 -13.94
CA ASP A 734 50.77 -15.66 -12.74
C ASP A 734 49.51 -16.29 -12.13
N SER A 735 49.50 -17.62 -12.00
CA SER A 735 48.35 -18.37 -11.46
C SER A 735 48.81 -19.55 -10.59
N PRO A 736 48.20 -19.75 -9.39
CA PRO A 736 47.20 -18.90 -8.76
C PRO A 736 47.81 -17.65 -8.09
N HIS A 737 47.03 -16.58 -7.97
CA HIS A 737 47.38 -15.40 -7.17
C HIS A 737 46.91 -15.57 -5.71
N VAL A 738 47.78 -15.25 -4.75
CA VAL A 738 47.48 -15.38 -3.32
C VAL A 738 47.08 -14.02 -2.75
N CYS A 739 45.78 -13.70 -2.80
CA CYS A 739 45.32 -12.35 -2.47
C CYS A 739 45.42 -11.96 -0.98
N SER A 740 45.65 -12.91 -0.08
CA SER A 740 45.94 -12.60 1.32
C SER A 740 47.26 -11.82 1.50
N ALA A 741 48.12 -11.82 0.47
CA ALA A 741 49.29 -10.95 0.40
C ALA A 741 48.94 -9.48 0.18
N ASP A 742 47.79 -9.21 -0.46
CA ASP A 742 47.31 -7.86 -0.73
C ASP A 742 46.54 -7.31 0.48
N ASN A 743 45.60 -8.10 1.00
CA ASN A 743 44.82 -7.77 2.18
C ASN A 743 44.50 -9.05 2.97
N PRO A 744 44.74 -9.12 4.28
CA PRO A 744 44.49 -10.31 5.10
C PRO A 744 43.03 -10.80 5.09
N ALA A 745 42.07 -9.94 4.75
CA ALA A 745 40.66 -10.29 4.64
C ALA A 745 40.30 -11.00 3.33
N CYS A 746 41.19 -11.03 2.34
CA CYS A 746 40.96 -11.72 1.08
C CYS A 746 41.28 -13.22 1.21
N ALA A 747 40.26 -14.06 1.02
CA ALA A 747 40.36 -15.53 1.10
C ALA A 747 39.98 -16.23 -0.23
N ASP A 748 39.98 -15.50 -1.33
CA ASP A 748 39.58 -16.00 -2.63
C ASP A 748 40.72 -16.81 -3.29
N ALA A 749 40.42 -18.04 -3.69
CA ALA A 749 41.37 -18.97 -4.30
C ALA A 749 41.31 -18.97 -5.83
N ASN A 750 40.33 -18.31 -6.43
CA ASN A 750 40.07 -18.30 -7.87
C ASN A 750 40.62 -17.04 -8.54
N LEU A 751 41.86 -16.67 -8.22
CA LEU A 751 42.49 -15.46 -8.70
C LEU A 751 43.77 -15.78 -9.48
N TRP A 752 44.07 -14.92 -10.45
CA TRP A 752 45.35 -14.90 -11.16
C TRP A 752 45.74 -13.45 -11.43
N GLU A 753 46.98 -13.21 -11.83
CA GLU A 753 47.53 -11.87 -11.98
C GLU A 753 48.15 -11.68 -13.37
N VAL A 754 48.02 -10.48 -13.92
CA VAL A 754 48.65 -10.08 -15.19
C VAL A 754 49.66 -8.97 -14.97
N ASN A 755 50.85 -9.13 -15.55
CA ASN A 755 52.00 -8.22 -15.44
C ASN A 755 52.31 -7.76 -13.99
N ASN A 756 52.07 -8.60 -12.98
CA ASN A 756 52.18 -8.28 -11.53
C ASN A 756 51.41 -7.01 -11.09
N THR A 757 50.38 -6.62 -11.86
CA THR A 757 49.72 -5.31 -11.71
C THR A 757 48.23 -5.44 -11.46
N ILE A 758 47.53 -6.22 -12.28
CA ILE A 758 46.06 -6.38 -12.20
C ILE A 758 45.73 -7.82 -11.82
N VAL A 759 44.88 -7.99 -10.81
CA VAL A 759 44.37 -9.29 -10.40
C VAL A 759 43.08 -9.59 -11.18
N VAL A 760 43.00 -10.72 -11.87
CA VAL A 760 41.81 -11.15 -12.61
C VAL A 760 40.92 -12.01 -11.70
N TRP A 761 39.62 -11.75 -11.72
CA TRP A 761 38.66 -12.24 -10.72
C TRP A 761 37.35 -12.75 -11.34
N ASP A 762 36.81 -13.86 -10.85
CA ASP A 762 35.68 -14.61 -11.43
C ASP A 762 34.27 -14.09 -11.10
N ARG A 763 34.14 -12.89 -10.53
CA ARG A 763 32.86 -12.43 -9.94
C ARG A 763 31.69 -12.32 -10.92
N PHE A 764 31.90 -11.90 -12.17
CA PHE A 764 30.85 -11.91 -13.22
C PHE A 764 30.81 -13.21 -14.03
N TYR A 765 31.68 -14.18 -13.72
CA TYR A 765 31.87 -15.39 -14.50
C TYR A 765 30.75 -16.41 -14.22
N GLY A 766 29.56 -16.14 -14.77
CA GLY A 766 28.30 -16.81 -14.40
C GLY A 766 27.64 -17.68 -15.46
N ASP A 767 28.31 -17.99 -16.59
CA ASP A 767 27.68 -18.72 -17.71
C ASP A 767 27.39 -20.21 -17.44
N GLY A 768 27.77 -20.73 -16.26
CA GLY A 768 27.56 -22.12 -15.87
C GLY A 768 28.45 -23.13 -16.61
N ALA A 769 29.39 -22.66 -17.45
CA ALA A 769 30.40 -23.51 -18.06
C ALA A 769 31.52 -23.80 -17.03
N ALA A 770 31.90 -25.07 -16.88
CA ALA A 770 32.78 -25.58 -15.83
C ALA A 770 34.28 -25.21 -15.99
N SER A 771 34.59 -23.95 -16.29
CA SER A 771 35.79 -23.68 -17.07
C SER A 771 36.67 -22.53 -16.58
N TRP A 772 36.33 -21.74 -15.55
CA TRP A 772 37.25 -20.71 -15.00
C TRP A 772 38.70 -21.21 -14.83
N THR A 773 38.87 -22.42 -14.27
CA THR A 773 40.17 -23.05 -14.10
C THR A 773 40.85 -23.41 -15.43
N ALA A 774 40.09 -23.82 -16.45
CA ALA A 774 40.63 -24.22 -17.75
C ALA A 774 41.04 -22.99 -18.58
N GLU A 775 40.25 -21.92 -18.56
CA GLU A 775 40.52 -20.65 -19.26
C GLU A 775 41.74 -19.99 -18.63
N THR A 776 41.80 -19.96 -17.29
CA THR A 776 42.98 -19.47 -16.55
C THR A 776 44.23 -20.27 -16.90
N ALA A 777 44.13 -21.60 -16.97
CA ALA A 777 45.26 -22.45 -17.34
C ALA A 777 45.69 -22.23 -18.80
N ALA A 778 44.75 -22.01 -19.71
CA ALA A 778 45.04 -21.72 -21.11
C ALA A 778 45.67 -20.33 -21.29
N ALA A 779 45.15 -19.32 -20.60
CA ALA A 779 45.71 -17.97 -20.57
C ALA A 779 47.13 -17.95 -19.95
N ALA A 780 47.39 -18.75 -18.92
CA ALA A 780 48.72 -18.88 -18.33
C ALA A 780 49.72 -19.63 -19.23
N ALA A 781 49.23 -20.48 -20.13
CA ALA A 781 50.05 -21.19 -21.09
C ALA A 781 50.38 -20.35 -22.33
N ASP A 782 49.53 -19.37 -22.65
CA ASP A 782 49.82 -18.36 -23.68
C ASP A 782 50.59 -17.16 -23.08
N MET A 783 51.60 -16.67 -23.79
CA MET A 783 52.41 -15.54 -23.32
C MET A 783 51.81 -14.18 -23.70
N SER A 784 50.61 -14.15 -24.31
CA SER A 784 49.94 -12.95 -24.81
C SER A 784 48.40 -13.06 -24.88
N PRO A 785 47.70 -13.56 -23.84
CA PRO A 785 46.27 -13.78 -23.94
C PRO A 785 45.52 -12.44 -24.05
N THR A 786 44.38 -12.47 -24.73
CA THR A 786 43.43 -11.36 -24.69
C THR A 786 42.57 -11.50 -23.45
N VAL A 787 42.63 -10.49 -22.57
CA VAL A 787 41.87 -10.47 -21.32
C VAL A 787 40.96 -9.25 -21.31
N THR A 788 39.66 -9.48 -21.23
CA THR A 788 38.60 -8.48 -21.20
C THR A 788 37.83 -8.56 -19.90
N GLY A 789 37.34 -7.44 -19.39
CA GLY A 789 36.52 -7.41 -18.19
C GLY A 789 36.30 -6.01 -17.68
N VAL A 790 35.50 -5.88 -16.62
CA VAL A 790 35.26 -4.60 -15.97
C VAL A 790 36.33 -4.38 -14.89
N MET A 791 36.94 -3.21 -14.88
CA MET A 791 37.93 -2.82 -13.88
C MET A 791 37.27 -2.44 -12.55
N TRP A 792 37.86 -2.88 -11.45
CA TRP A 792 37.36 -2.76 -10.09
C TRP A 792 38.50 -2.41 -9.13
N PHE A 793 38.15 -1.90 -7.95
CA PHE A 793 39.07 -1.83 -6.81
C PHE A 793 38.53 -2.65 -5.65
N ARG A 794 39.33 -3.59 -5.14
CA ARG A 794 38.95 -4.37 -3.95
C ARG A 794 40.17 -4.99 -3.31
N PHE A 795 40.17 -5.05 -1.98
CA PHE A 795 41.26 -5.62 -1.18
C PHE A 795 42.60 -4.97 -1.52
N ASP A 796 42.62 -3.63 -1.59
CA ASP A 796 43.81 -2.81 -1.85
C ASP A 796 44.50 -3.08 -3.20
N ARG A 797 43.78 -3.65 -4.17
CA ARG A 797 44.27 -3.96 -5.53
C ARG A 797 43.25 -3.64 -6.61
N ARG A 798 43.77 -3.31 -7.80
CA ARG A 798 42.98 -3.24 -9.03
C ARG A 798 42.68 -4.63 -9.54
N ARG A 799 41.42 -4.84 -9.88
CA ARG A 799 40.91 -6.12 -10.35
C ARG A 799 40.25 -5.96 -11.69
N LEU A 800 40.39 -6.96 -12.54
CA LEU A 800 39.63 -7.07 -13.78
C LEU A 800 38.69 -8.25 -13.67
N VAL A 801 37.41 -8.00 -13.93
CA VAL A 801 36.33 -8.97 -13.74
C VAL A 801 35.74 -9.38 -15.10
N PRO A 802 36.09 -10.55 -15.64
CA PRO A 802 35.55 -11.05 -16.90
C PRO A 802 34.09 -11.46 -16.75
N ARG A 803 33.29 -11.25 -17.80
CA ARG A 803 31.83 -11.50 -17.82
C ARG A 803 31.47 -12.93 -18.23
N GLY A 804 32.44 -13.69 -18.73
CA GLY A 804 32.28 -15.08 -19.17
C GLY A 804 33.48 -15.55 -19.99
N ALA A 805 33.43 -16.79 -20.50
CA ALA A 805 34.57 -17.40 -21.18
C ALA A 805 35.06 -16.62 -22.41
N ALA A 806 34.17 -15.94 -23.13
CA ALA A 806 34.54 -15.14 -24.31
C ALA A 806 35.46 -13.95 -24.00
N ASP A 807 35.52 -13.51 -22.74
CA ASP A 807 36.36 -12.41 -22.32
C ASP A 807 37.83 -12.84 -22.07
N ILE A 808 38.13 -14.15 -22.09
CA ILE A 808 39.49 -14.70 -21.95
C ILE A 808 39.81 -15.53 -23.20
N THR A 809 40.69 -15.04 -24.06
CA THR A 809 41.09 -15.76 -25.29
C THR A 809 42.60 -16.02 -25.28
N PRO A 810 43.06 -17.29 -25.29
CA PRO A 810 44.47 -17.65 -25.51
C PRO A 810 44.91 -17.41 -26.96
#